data_AF-A0A7D9IAG8-F1
#
_entry.id   AF-A0A7D9IAG8-F1
#
_cell.length_a   1.000
_cell.length_b   1.000
_cell.length_c   1.000
_cell.angle_alpha   90.00
_cell.angle_beta   90.00
_cell.angle_gamma   90.00
#
_symmetry.space_group_name_H-M   'P 1'
#
loop_
_entity.id
_entity.type
_entity.pdbx_description
1 polymer ?
#
loop_
_entity_poly.entity_id
_entity_poly.type
_entity_poly.pdbx_seq_one_letter_code
_entity_poly.pdbx_strand_id
1 'polypeptide(L)'
;MVQTIWENKISPSLLSDVCGQTVIIGLGRLGKVSLLKHGFRKTRMSLSRWSKHGQTTLLVAGHDPPIDITMYLDISINPGPQLSNTIETIITNRTESTPRNRFRHYSNLVQILAAPAIVYNNTAQLIKCCEIQPDIYFSDHCSILFSINISKPRLSRKKVTFRKTKAINTTTFVADLSATKLCQHPPSELDKLVDCYNTTLTDLLDHHAPLKTKTVTVRPQVPWYSEEVCVAKRERRRAERKWRSSGTAADFESFKRKKNRVTHLLRVAKSEFLTDFIDQNADNQGKLFRAVKDLLVEKNTLCFSDYTDTTALVNELGMYFVQKVIRIRDELDLGIATMNDVPDYSGTIPDPPAPSVFESFALLTEDNVRMLIANSKSTSCCLDPVPTPLLKSCIESLIPVITKIINTSLESGVFPEDWKVAVVKPLLKKLGLDPLFMNLRPVSNLAYISKLIERAVFNQIYDHLVQSGLYPLLQSAYRQYHSTETALLKVANDILMNMNSQRVTLLVLLDLSAAFDTVDHEILLSRLSSSFGIRGKALEWFSSYLSGRSQRIVFDGVTSDSCDVRFGVPQGSCLGPLLFVMYASKLFEIVQAHLPDAHEIADLQIRLNGSGNNISGRVEIFNPNFGWGTVCDDSWDITDSDVVCRQLGFTGANAKRNRAYYGEGSGPILLDDIGCNGKESYIWDCSHGGWNKTNCRHSRDAGVECLCKKGCTFDGAKCVGMYLLMYLAFKKYLYVNHCTNVIIIVSVFHHDFFPVNQTFPFHKIFTS
;
A
#
# COMPACT_ATOMS: atom_id res chain seq x y z
N MET A 1 13.82 16.57 -12.36
CA MET A 1 13.44 15.24 -11.81
C MET A 1 14.67 14.34 -11.97
N VAL A 2 15.16 13.77 -10.86
CA VAL A 2 16.46 13.08 -10.69
C VAL A 2 17.71 13.98 -10.68
N GLN A 3 17.83 14.80 -9.63
CA GLN A 3 19.12 15.19 -9.06
C GLN A 3 18.84 15.72 -7.65
N THR A 4 19.76 15.48 -6.72
CA THR A 4 19.83 15.92 -5.30
C THR A 4 19.47 14.85 -4.27
N ILE A 5 20.30 14.79 -3.21
CA ILE A 5 20.40 13.86 -2.07
C ILE A 5 21.42 12.74 -2.28
N TRP A 6 22.70 13.08 -2.16
CA TRP A 6 23.71 12.18 -1.59
C TRP A 6 24.84 12.97 -0.91
N GLU A 7 24.48 13.83 0.04
CA GLU A 7 25.41 14.40 1.02
C GLU A 7 24.66 14.59 2.34
N ASN A 8 24.88 13.69 3.30
CA ASN A 8 25.26 14.01 4.69
C ASN A 8 25.14 12.81 5.66
N LYS A 9 26.27 12.54 6.33
CA LYS A 9 26.45 12.00 7.69
C LYS A 9 25.95 10.58 8.01
N ILE A 10 26.85 9.61 7.85
CA ILE A 10 26.90 8.42 8.71
C ILE A 10 27.97 8.68 9.79
N SER A 11 27.61 8.52 11.06
CA SER A 11 28.51 8.61 12.21
C SER A 11 29.44 7.39 12.29
N PRO A 12 30.62 7.48 12.93
CA PRO A 12 31.61 6.39 12.92
C PRO A 12 31.32 5.19 13.85
N SER A 13 30.10 4.97 14.33
CA SER A 13 29.82 3.99 15.39
C SER A 13 29.16 2.68 14.93
N LEU A 14 29.31 2.29 13.66
CA LEU A 14 28.67 1.09 13.10
C LEU A 14 29.70 0.18 12.39
N LEU A 15 30.66 -0.35 13.15
CA LEU A 15 31.59 -1.39 12.68
C LEU A 15 31.88 -2.43 13.77
N SER A 16 30.84 -2.84 14.50
CA SER A 16 30.74 -4.23 14.99
C SER A 16 29.44 -4.80 14.45
N ASP A 17 29.43 -6.10 14.16
CA ASP A 17 28.21 -6.89 13.95
C ASP A 17 27.58 -6.89 12.54
N VAL A 18 28.40 -7.21 11.54
CA VAL A 18 27.96 -8.04 10.42
C VAL A 18 28.30 -9.50 10.76
N CYS A 19 27.38 -10.17 11.46
CA CYS A 19 27.50 -11.59 11.72
C CYS A 19 27.16 -12.38 10.46
N GLY A 20 28.18 -12.97 9.85
CA GLY A 20 28.08 -14.20 9.06
C GLY A 20 27.48 -14.08 7.65
N GLN A 21 28.38 -14.14 6.66
CA GLN A 21 28.16 -14.34 5.22
C GLN A 21 27.87 -13.06 4.40
N THR A 22 28.90 -12.54 3.74
CA THR A 22 28.99 -12.41 2.26
C THR A 22 30.35 -11.82 1.87
N VAL A 23 31.11 -12.51 1.02
CA VAL A 23 32.16 -11.89 0.19
C VAL A 23 31.56 -11.68 -1.20
N ILE A 24 31.43 -10.43 -1.62
CA ILE A 24 31.03 -10.05 -2.97
C ILE A 24 32.28 -10.07 -3.85
N ILE A 25 32.28 -10.90 -4.90
CA ILE A 25 33.27 -10.82 -5.97
C ILE A 25 32.55 -10.36 -7.24
N GLY A 26 32.69 -9.08 -7.57
CA GLY A 26 32.34 -8.56 -8.88
C GLY A 26 33.55 -8.66 -9.81
N LEU A 27 33.49 -9.51 -10.83
CA LEU A 27 34.52 -9.58 -11.86
C LEU A 27 34.20 -8.55 -12.97
N GLY A 28 34.82 -7.38 -12.87
CA GLY A 28 34.96 -6.44 -13.99
C GLY A 28 36.18 -6.81 -14.84
N ARG A 29 35.96 -6.96 -16.16
CA ARG A 29 36.91 -7.28 -17.25
C ARG A 29 37.98 -8.38 -16.99
N LEU A 30 37.73 -9.54 -17.62
CA LEU A 30 38.71 -10.53 -18.11
C LEU A 30 39.72 -11.16 -17.12
N GLY A 31 39.32 -11.48 -15.90
CA GLY A 31 40.03 -12.49 -15.10
C GLY A 31 39.55 -13.93 -15.42
N LYS A 32 40.44 -14.83 -15.87
CA LYS A 32 40.16 -16.27 -15.96
C LYS A 32 40.29 -16.91 -14.58
N VAL A 33 39.23 -17.51 -14.05
CA VAL A 33 39.31 -18.35 -12.84
C VAL A 33 39.64 -19.79 -13.26
N SER A 34 40.83 -20.27 -12.91
CA SER A 34 41.27 -21.65 -13.18
C SER A 34 41.51 -22.37 -11.85
N LEU A 35 40.85 -23.52 -11.64
CA LEU A 35 41.11 -24.42 -10.51
C LEU A 35 42.27 -25.35 -10.89
N LEU A 36 43.44 -25.16 -10.29
CA LEU A 36 44.57 -26.07 -10.43
C LEU A 36 44.74 -26.88 -9.13
N LYS A 37 44.62 -28.21 -9.27
CA LYS A 37 45.09 -29.16 -8.24
C LYS A 37 46.54 -29.49 -8.56
N HIS A 38 47.45 -29.34 -7.61
CA HIS A 38 48.87 -29.61 -7.84
C HIS A 38 49.10 -31.07 -8.29
N GLY A 39 49.83 -31.23 -9.41
CA GLY A 39 50.39 -32.49 -9.90
C GLY A 39 49.79 -33.02 -11.21
N PHE A 40 50.10 -32.43 -12.38
CA PHE A 40 50.11 -33.12 -13.70
C PHE A 40 50.90 -32.31 -14.77
N ARG A 41 51.60 -33.01 -15.67
CA ARG A 41 52.50 -32.49 -16.72
C ARG A 41 51.77 -31.84 -17.91
N LYS A 42 52.45 -30.86 -18.52
CA LYS A 42 52.07 -30.02 -19.69
C LYS A 42 51.61 -30.82 -20.91
N THR A 43 50.47 -30.42 -21.50
CA THR A 43 50.22 -30.62 -22.94
C THR A 43 49.52 -29.40 -23.55
N ARG A 44 49.97 -29.04 -24.76
CA ARG A 44 49.81 -27.76 -25.48
C ARG A 44 48.51 -27.75 -26.31
N MET A 45 47.66 -26.72 -26.25
CA MET A 45 46.60 -26.45 -27.24
C MET A 45 46.36 -24.94 -27.42
N SER A 46 46.24 -24.52 -28.69
CA SER A 46 46.23 -23.13 -29.16
C SER A 46 44.91 -22.40 -28.93
N LEU A 47 45.03 -21.11 -28.57
CA LEU A 47 43.94 -20.15 -28.36
C LEU A 47 43.57 -19.44 -29.67
N SER A 48 42.41 -19.75 -30.24
CA SER A 48 41.63 -18.77 -30.99
C SER A 48 40.14 -19.08 -30.82
N ARG A 49 39.33 -18.03 -30.63
CA ARG A 49 37.87 -18.00 -30.38
C ARG A 49 37.37 -18.37 -28.98
N TRP A 50 37.41 -17.44 -28.03
CA TRP A 50 36.32 -17.28 -27.06
C TRP A 50 36.04 -15.78 -26.87
N SER A 51 34.89 -15.34 -27.39
CA SER A 51 34.37 -13.97 -27.40
C SER A 51 32.94 -14.01 -26.84
N LYS A 52 32.65 -13.00 -26.01
CA LYS A 52 31.32 -12.49 -25.63
C LYS A 52 30.40 -13.39 -24.78
N HIS A 53 30.19 -12.91 -23.55
CA HIS A 53 29.12 -13.23 -22.59
C HIS A 53 29.33 -14.45 -21.66
N GLY A 54 29.71 -14.17 -20.40
CA GLY A 54 29.77 -15.17 -19.34
C GLY A 54 29.52 -14.59 -17.95
N GLN A 55 28.31 -14.74 -17.43
CA GLN A 55 28.06 -14.77 -15.98
C GLN A 55 28.55 -16.12 -15.43
N THR A 56 29.36 -16.09 -14.37
CA THR A 56 29.88 -17.30 -13.70
C THR A 56 29.12 -17.52 -12.40
N THR A 57 28.25 -18.54 -12.34
CA THR A 57 27.58 -18.98 -11.10
C THR A 57 28.43 -20.04 -10.41
N LEU A 58 28.87 -19.77 -9.18
CA LEU A 58 29.61 -20.72 -8.34
C LEU A 58 28.64 -21.76 -7.73
N LEU A 59 28.74 -23.03 -8.13
CA LEU A 59 27.98 -24.14 -7.54
C LEU A 59 28.94 -25.06 -6.76
N VAL A 60 29.00 -24.87 -5.44
CA VAL A 60 29.83 -25.69 -4.54
C VAL A 60 29.21 -27.08 -4.34
N ALA A 61 30.06 -28.09 -4.31
CA ALA A 61 29.75 -29.49 -4.37
C ALA A 61 30.42 -30.28 -3.25
N GLY A 62 29.63 -30.98 -2.43
CA GLY A 62 30.13 -31.71 -1.25
C GLY A 62 31.15 -32.82 -1.54
N HIS A 63 32.31 -32.74 -0.89
CA HIS A 63 32.71 -33.49 0.31
C HIS A 63 34.02 -32.89 0.86
N ASP A 64 34.34 -33.18 2.13
CA ASP A 64 35.67 -33.00 2.78
C ASP A 64 36.82 -33.50 1.90
N PRO A 65 38.03 -32.88 1.91
CA PRO A 65 38.52 -31.82 2.81
C PRO A 65 38.53 -30.43 2.09
N PRO A 66 39.16 -29.33 2.60
CA PRO A 66 38.86 -27.95 2.20
C PRO A 66 39.13 -27.65 0.72
N ILE A 67 38.33 -26.73 0.16
CA ILE A 67 38.45 -26.30 -1.25
C ILE A 67 39.43 -25.12 -1.30
N ASP A 68 40.58 -25.30 -1.94
CA ASP A 68 41.45 -24.19 -2.33
C ASP A 68 40.85 -23.46 -3.54
N ILE A 69 40.67 -22.15 -3.40
CA ILE A 69 40.13 -21.28 -4.45
C ILE A 69 41.27 -20.33 -4.87
N THR A 70 41.80 -20.52 -6.07
CA THR A 70 42.77 -19.58 -6.65
C THR A 70 42.04 -18.46 -7.38
N MET A 71 42.30 -17.20 -7.01
CA MET A 71 41.80 -16.03 -7.72
C MET A 71 42.97 -15.27 -8.35
N TYR A 72 42.79 -14.89 -9.61
CA TYR A 72 43.75 -14.05 -10.33
C TYR A 72 43.34 -12.58 -10.14
N LEU A 73 44.26 -11.76 -9.62
CA LEU A 73 44.07 -10.31 -9.46
C LEU A 73 45.09 -9.60 -10.34
N ASP A 74 44.62 -8.73 -11.26
CA ASP A 74 45.51 -7.90 -12.08
C ASP A 74 46.16 -6.82 -11.20
N ILE A 75 47.49 -6.88 -11.05
CA ILE A 75 48.28 -5.79 -10.48
C ILE A 75 49.34 -5.42 -11.52
N SER A 76 49.16 -4.27 -12.18
CA SER A 76 50.14 -3.70 -13.10
C SER A 76 51.29 -3.08 -12.30
N ILE A 77 52.50 -3.63 -12.42
CA ILE A 77 53.70 -3.07 -11.79
C ILE A 77 54.41 -2.19 -12.83
N ASN A 78 54.42 -0.87 -12.59
CA ASN A 78 55.41 0.02 -13.22
C ASN A 78 56.56 0.17 -12.21
N PRO A 79 57.81 -0.20 -12.53
CA PRO A 79 58.86 -0.33 -11.53
C PRO A 79 59.44 1.05 -11.21
N GLY A 80 59.03 1.63 -10.08
CA GLY A 80 59.71 2.75 -9.44
C GLY A 80 60.34 2.28 -8.13
N PRO A 81 61.62 2.58 -7.83
CA PRO A 81 62.36 1.93 -6.77
C PRO A 81 62.11 2.61 -5.41
N GLN A 82 60.89 2.60 -4.86
CA GLN A 82 60.62 3.02 -3.47
C GLN A 82 59.35 2.38 -2.88
N LEU A 83 59.16 1.07 -3.03
CA LEU A 83 57.97 0.37 -2.49
C LEU A 83 58.31 -0.71 -1.45
N SER A 84 59.20 -0.42 -0.50
CA SER A 84 59.30 -1.20 0.75
C SER A 84 58.74 -0.48 1.97
N ASN A 85 58.53 0.85 1.91
CA ASN A 85 58.26 1.65 3.11
C ASN A 85 56.83 2.25 3.19
N THR A 86 55.95 2.00 2.22
CA THR A 86 54.61 2.65 2.19
C THR A 86 53.49 1.79 2.79
N ILE A 87 53.76 0.53 3.16
CA ILE A 87 52.71 -0.35 3.73
C ILE A 87 52.51 -0.14 5.24
N GLU A 88 53.48 0.43 5.97
CA GLU A 88 53.33 0.67 7.42
C GLU A 88 52.65 2.00 7.78
N THR A 89 52.52 2.96 6.87
CA THR A 89 52.08 4.34 7.23
C THR A 89 50.59 4.62 7.01
N ILE A 90 49.77 3.65 6.57
CA ILE A 90 48.32 3.88 6.33
C ILE A 90 47.45 3.53 7.56
N ILE A 91 48.05 3.19 8.71
CA ILE A 91 47.31 2.89 9.95
C ILE A 91 47.09 4.13 10.85
N THR A 92 47.76 5.25 10.61
CA THR A 92 47.64 6.43 11.49
C THR A 92 47.47 7.72 10.69
N ASN A 93 46.40 8.45 11.03
CA ASN A 93 46.05 9.83 10.64
C ASN A 93 45.09 10.00 9.45
N ARG A 94 43.84 10.32 9.76
CA ARG A 94 42.99 11.18 8.92
C ARG A 94 42.42 12.33 9.77
N THR A 95 42.79 13.55 9.41
CA THR A 95 42.01 14.77 9.69
C THR A 95 41.85 15.58 8.40
N GLU A 96 40.57 15.89 8.12
CA GLU A 96 39.97 17.07 7.49
C GLU A 96 40.39 17.67 6.13
N SER A 97 39.33 18.00 5.38
CA SER A 97 39.09 19.21 4.54
C SER A 97 39.49 19.24 3.03
N THR A 98 38.46 19.11 2.18
CA THR A 98 37.94 19.96 1.04
C THR A 98 38.85 21.00 0.32
N PRO A 99 38.42 21.68 -0.80
CA PRO A 99 37.80 21.27 -2.09
C PRO A 99 38.34 22.07 -3.34
N ARG A 100 38.01 21.71 -4.60
CA ARG A 100 37.52 22.62 -5.70
C ARG A 100 37.62 22.09 -7.15
N ASN A 101 36.51 22.38 -7.90
CA ASN A 101 36.33 22.64 -9.34
C ASN A 101 36.58 21.54 -10.40
N ARG A 102 35.94 21.52 -11.58
CA ARG A 102 34.59 21.80 -12.16
C ARG A 102 34.77 21.70 -13.70
N PHE A 103 33.82 21.04 -14.39
CA PHE A 103 33.48 21.07 -15.85
C PHE A 103 34.34 20.33 -16.91
N ARG A 104 33.75 19.33 -17.59
CA ARG A 104 33.11 19.47 -18.93
C ARG A 104 32.36 18.19 -19.38
N HIS A 105 31.43 18.40 -20.31
CA HIS A 105 30.30 17.56 -20.72
C HIS A 105 30.60 16.26 -21.50
N TYR A 106 29.70 15.30 -21.26
CA TYR A 106 29.14 14.27 -22.16
C TYR A 106 30.00 13.68 -23.28
N SER A 107 30.56 12.50 -23.02
CA SER A 107 30.40 11.32 -23.89
C SER A 107 30.81 10.06 -23.12
N ASN A 108 30.10 8.96 -23.37
CA ASN A 108 30.44 7.58 -22.97
C ASN A 108 30.10 7.11 -21.54
N LEU A 109 28.92 6.51 -21.47
CA LEU A 109 28.36 5.66 -20.41
C LEU A 109 29.13 4.32 -20.19
N VAL A 110 30.47 4.33 -20.20
CA VAL A 110 31.31 3.09 -20.14
C VAL A 110 32.53 3.20 -19.21
N GLN A 111 32.50 4.02 -18.16
CA GLN A 111 33.60 4.03 -17.17
C GLN A 111 33.05 4.20 -15.75
N ILE A 112 32.66 3.09 -15.14
CA ILE A 112 32.47 2.99 -13.70
C ILE A 112 33.31 1.79 -13.21
N LEU A 113 34.30 2.11 -12.37
CA LEU A 113 35.08 1.25 -11.47
C LEU A 113 36.31 0.53 -12.05
N ALA A 114 37.43 1.25 -12.10
CA ALA A 114 38.71 0.68 -11.70
C ALA A 114 38.97 1.14 -10.25
N ALA A 115 38.66 0.28 -9.28
CA ALA A 115 39.03 0.47 -7.88
C ALA A 115 39.77 -0.79 -7.42
N PRO A 116 40.89 -0.68 -6.68
CA PRO A 116 41.53 -1.83 -6.06
C PRO A 116 40.54 -2.50 -5.10
N ALA A 117 40.37 -3.82 -5.22
CA ALA A 117 39.53 -4.57 -4.30
C ALA A 117 40.23 -4.64 -2.93
N ILE A 118 39.75 -3.86 -1.97
CA ILE A 118 40.14 -3.96 -0.57
C ILE A 118 39.14 -4.89 0.13
N VAL A 119 39.60 -6.06 0.58
CA VAL A 119 38.81 -6.98 1.40
C VAL A 119 38.85 -6.47 2.84
N TYR A 120 37.77 -5.84 3.31
CA TYR A 120 37.57 -5.59 4.74
C TYR A 120 37.04 -6.87 5.41
N ASN A 121 37.65 -7.24 6.54
CA ASN A 121 37.19 -8.37 7.35
C ASN A 121 37.22 -7.99 8.84
N ASN A 122 36.06 -8.06 9.51
CA ASN A 122 35.92 -7.85 10.94
C ASN A 122 36.01 -9.17 11.76
N THR A 123 36.28 -10.30 11.11
CA THR A 123 36.37 -11.63 11.74
C THR A 123 37.67 -12.33 11.33
N ALA A 124 38.68 -12.30 12.20
CA ALA A 124 40.07 -12.70 11.95
C ALA A 124 40.34 -14.19 11.56
N GLN A 125 39.35 -14.97 11.09
CA GLN A 125 39.47 -16.42 10.91
C GLN A 125 38.98 -17.00 9.56
N LEU A 126 38.50 -16.17 8.63
CA LEU A 126 38.00 -16.68 7.33
C LEU A 126 39.13 -17.08 6.38
N ILE A 127 40.23 -16.34 6.29
CA ILE A 127 41.36 -16.66 5.40
C ILE A 127 42.45 -17.37 6.22
N LYS A 128 42.75 -18.62 5.89
CA LYS A 128 43.71 -19.48 6.60
C LYS A 128 45.16 -19.16 6.22
N CYS A 129 45.40 -18.83 4.96
CA CYS A 129 46.68 -18.46 4.40
C CYS A 129 46.46 -17.71 3.08
N CYS A 130 47.42 -16.86 2.70
CA CYS A 130 47.43 -16.12 1.44
C CYS A 130 48.86 -16.08 0.91
N GLU A 131 49.08 -16.55 -0.31
CA GLU A 131 50.38 -16.61 -0.99
C GLU A 131 50.28 -15.97 -2.37
N ILE A 132 51.24 -15.11 -2.69
CA ILE A 132 51.35 -14.52 -4.03
C ILE A 132 52.30 -15.39 -4.84
N GLN A 133 51.80 -16.05 -5.88
CA GLN A 133 52.61 -16.85 -6.79
C GLN A 133 52.81 -16.11 -8.12
N PRO A 134 54.06 -15.88 -8.56
CA PRO A 134 54.31 -15.33 -9.89
C PRO A 134 53.86 -16.35 -10.96
N ASP A 135 52.95 -15.95 -11.85
CA ASP A 135 52.45 -16.83 -12.91
C ASP A 135 53.45 -16.86 -14.08
N ILE A 136 54.35 -17.85 -14.07
CA ILE A 136 55.48 -17.93 -15.02
C ILE A 136 55.03 -18.42 -16.42
N TYR A 137 53.74 -18.72 -16.64
CA TYR A 137 53.29 -19.42 -17.84
C TYR A 137 52.13 -18.76 -18.60
N PHE A 138 51.28 -17.94 -17.97
CA PHE A 138 50.02 -17.50 -18.60
C PHE A 138 49.65 -16.02 -18.44
N SER A 139 50.32 -15.24 -17.57
CA SER A 139 50.02 -13.83 -17.31
C SER A 139 51.28 -13.08 -16.86
N ASP A 140 51.36 -11.78 -17.12
CA ASP A 140 52.36 -10.86 -16.54
C ASP A 140 51.97 -10.38 -15.12
N HIS A 141 50.87 -10.90 -14.58
CA HIS A 141 50.38 -10.62 -13.23
C HIS A 141 50.61 -11.80 -12.26
N CYS A 142 50.90 -11.48 -11.00
CA CYS A 142 51.01 -12.47 -9.94
C CYS A 142 49.64 -13.01 -9.51
N SER A 143 49.52 -14.32 -9.33
CA SER A 143 48.33 -14.98 -8.80
C SER A 143 48.29 -14.88 -7.28
N ILE A 144 47.11 -14.66 -6.70
CA ILE A 144 46.94 -14.67 -5.24
C ILE A 144 46.18 -15.95 -4.87
N LEU A 145 46.88 -16.88 -4.24
CA LEU A 145 46.31 -18.12 -3.72
C LEU A 145 45.94 -17.90 -2.25
N PHE A 146 44.70 -18.19 -1.86
CA PHE A 146 44.32 -18.14 -0.46
C PHE A 146 43.31 -19.23 -0.11
N SER A 147 43.42 -19.78 1.10
CA SER A 147 42.50 -20.80 1.60
C SER A 147 41.48 -20.16 2.52
N ILE A 148 40.19 -20.49 2.34
CA ILE A 148 39.11 -19.93 3.15
C ILE A 148 38.49 -21.03 4.04
N ASN A 149 38.33 -20.75 5.33
CA ASN A 149 37.65 -21.64 6.27
C ASN A 149 36.13 -21.40 6.24
N ILE A 150 35.46 -21.96 5.24
CA ILE A 150 33.99 -21.92 5.12
C ILE A 150 33.43 -23.33 5.28
N SER A 151 32.60 -23.54 6.29
CA SER A 151 31.80 -24.75 6.41
C SER A 151 30.46 -24.56 5.69
N LYS A 152 29.96 -25.63 5.06
CA LYS A 152 28.64 -25.59 4.42
C LYS A 152 27.57 -25.37 5.50
N PRO A 153 26.76 -24.29 5.44
CA PRO A 153 25.68 -24.11 6.40
C PRO A 153 24.72 -25.31 6.32
N ARG A 154 24.40 -25.88 7.49
CA ARG A 154 23.43 -26.98 7.57
C ARG A 154 22.06 -26.41 7.18
N LEU A 155 21.30 -27.15 6.37
CA LEU A 155 19.92 -26.76 6.07
C LEU A 155 19.14 -26.77 7.38
N SER A 156 18.50 -25.64 7.71
CA SER A 156 17.67 -25.54 8.89
C SER A 156 16.51 -26.54 8.78
N ARG A 157 16.19 -27.20 9.89
CA ARG A 157 15.01 -28.06 10.01
C ARG A 157 14.02 -27.32 10.88
N LYS A 158 12.77 -27.20 10.44
CA LYS A 158 11.70 -26.63 11.24
C LYS A 158 10.58 -27.65 11.43
N LYS A 159 9.97 -27.65 12.61
CA LYS A 159 8.71 -28.37 12.82
C LYS A 159 7.60 -27.56 12.15
N VAL A 160 6.82 -28.20 11.30
CA VAL A 160 5.66 -27.58 10.65
C VAL A 160 4.43 -28.37 11.06
N THR A 161 3.42 -27.65 11.51
CA THR A 161 2.11 -28.19 11.84
C THR A 161 1.15 -27.87 10.69
N PHE A 162 0.41 -28.87 10.21
CA PHE A 162 -0.48 -28.71 9.06
C PHE A 162 -1.69 -29.64 9.12
N ARG A 163 -2.76 -29.25 8.44
CA ARG A 163 -3.96 -30.08 8.18
C ARG A 163 -4.04 -30.44 6.70
N LYS A 164 -4.52 -31.64 6.38
CA LYS A 164 -4.75 -32.07 4.99
C LYS A 164 -6.15 -31.64 4.51
N THR A 165 -6.43 -30.34 4.55
CA THR A 165 -7.78 -29.80 4.26
C THR A 165 -8.25 -30.08 2.83
N LYS A 166 -7.31 -30.14 1.86
CA LYS A 166 -7.61 -30.51 0.47
C LYS A 166 -8.01 -31.97 0.26
N ALA A 167 -7.78 -32.84 1.25
CA ALA A 167 -8.15 -34.25 1.19
C ALA A 167 -9.50 -34.52 1.87
N ILE A 168 -10.16 -33.49 2.41
CA ILE A 168 -11.50 -33.62 3.01
C ILE A 168 -12.48 -33.96 1.89
N ASN A 169 -13.28 -35.00 2.12
CA ASN A 169 -14.42 -35.29 1.26
C ASN A 169 -15.58 -34.36 1.64
N THR A 170 -15.88 -33.41 0.77
CA THR A 170 -16.91 -32.39 1.01
C THR A 170 -18.29 -33.01 1.24
N THR A 171 -18.64 -34.10 0.55
CA THR A 171 -19.95 -34.74 0.68
C THR A 171 -20.15 -35.34 2.08
N THR A 172 -19.15 -36.04 2.62
CA THR A 172 -19.22 -36.60 3.98
C THR A 172 -19.21 -35.49 5.03
N PHE A 173 -18.38 -34.46 4.82
CA PHE A 173 -18.32 -33.31 5.72
C PHE A 173 -19.67 -32.58 5.81
N VAL A 174 -20.36 -32.38 4.68
CA VAL A 174 -21.69 -31.76 4.61
C VAL A 174 -22.75 -32.62 5.27
N ALA A 175 -22.69 -33.95 5.08
CA ALA A 175 -23.61 -34.88 5.73
C ALA A 175 -23.48 -34.84 7.26
N ASP A 176 -22.26 -34.91 7.77
CA ASP A 176 -21.98 -34.83 9.21
C ASP A 176 -22.39 -33.47 9.77
N LEU A 177 -22.07 -32.38 9.06
CA LEU A 177 -22.48 -31.02 9.43
C LEU A 177 -24.00 -30.89 9.54
N SER A 178 -24.75 -31.41 8.57
CA SER A 178 -26.21 -31.33 8.56
C SER A 178 -26.84 -32.17 9.69
N ALA A 179 -26.14 -33.18 10.20
CA ALA A 179 -26.55 -33.99 11.34
C ALA A 179 -26.29 -33.32 12.71
N THR A 180 -25.55 -32.20 12.75
CA THR A 180 -25.19 -31.53 14.01
C THR A 180 -26.34 -30.73 14.61
N LYS A 181 -26.26 -30.49 15.93
CA LYS A 181 -27.19 -29.60 16.65
C LYS A 181 -27.21 -28.19 16.06
N LEU A 182 -26.09 -27.71 15.52
CA LEU A 182 -25.98 -26.39 14.91
C LEU A 182 -26.98 -26.20 13.75
N CYS A 183 -27.12 -27.20 12.88
CA CYS A 183 -28.03 -27.11 11.74
C CYS A 183 -29.47 -27.49 12.09
N GLN A 184 -29.67 -28.45 13.00
CA GLN A 184 -31.00 -28.93 13.35
C GLN A 184 -31.73 -28.04 14.36
N HIS A 185 -31.03 -27.62 15.41
CA HIS A 185 -31.58 -26.88 16.54
C HIS A 185 -30.59 -25.80 17.03
N PRO A 186 -30.28 -24.78 16.20
CA PRO A 186 -29.34 -23.74 16.57
C PRO A 186 -29.82 -22.96 17.80
N PRO A 187 -28.94 -22.63 18.77
CA PRO A 187 -29.27 -21.76 19.90
C PRO A 187 -29.94 -20.44 19.47
N SER A 188 -30.77 -19.87 20.34
CA SER A 188 -31.44 -18.58 20.11
C SER A 188 -30.62 -17.37 20.56
N GLU A 189 -29.84 -17.52 21.63
CA GLU A 189 -28.95 -16.47 22.15
C GLU A 189 -27.69 -16.36 21.28
N LEU A 190 -27.26 -15.12 20.98
CA LEU A 190 -26.20 -14.81 20.02
C LEU A 190 -24.86 -15.47 20.37
N ASP A 191 -24.34 -15.26 21.57
CA ASP A 191 -23.00 -15.75 21.93
C ASP A 191 -22.98 -17.28 22.03
N LYS A 192 -24.04 -17.90 22.56
CA LYS A 192 -24.21 -19.37 22.53
C LYS A 192 -24.30 -19.92 21.11
N LEU A 193 -24.94 -19.19 20.19
CA LEU A 193 -25.03 -19.59 18.78
C LEU A 193 -23.66 -19.50 18.10
N VAL A 194 -22.88 -18.45 18.38
CA VAL A 194 -21.52 -18.28 17.85
C VAL A 194 -20.55 -19.30 18.44
N ASP A 195 -20.62 -19.57 19.74
CA ASP A 195 -19.83 -20.63 20.39
C ASP A 195 -20.17 -22.00 19.79
N CYS A 196 -21.46 -22.32 19.64
CA CYS A 196 -21.90 -23.56 19.00
C CYS A 196 -21.40 -23.67 17.55
N TYR A 197 -21.40 -22.56 16.79
CA TYR A 197 -20.84 -22.51 15.45
C TYR A 197 -19.33 -22.77 15.43
N ASN A 198 -18.57 -22.10 16.31
CA ASN A 198 -17.11 -22.20 16.38
C ASN A 198 -16.68 -23.61 16.82
N THR A 199 -17.27 -24.15 17.88
CA THR A 199 -16.97 -25.47 18.43
C THR A 199 -17.33 -26.58 17.45
N THR A 200 -18.56 -26.59 16.93
CA THR A 200 -19.04 -27.63 16.00
C THR A 200 -18.17 -27.72 14.75
N LEU A 201 -17.83 -26.58 14.12
CA LEU A 201 -17.02 -26.58 12.92
C LEU A 201 -15.55 -26.95 13.19
N THR A 202 -15.01 -26.56 14.34
CA THR A 202 -13.65 -26.93 14.76
C THR A 202 -13.57 -28.44 15.00
N ASP A 203 -14.54 -29.02 15.71
CA ASP A 203 -14.60 -30.45 16.00
C ASP A 203 -14.75 -31.28 14.72
N LEU A 204 -15.60 -30.84 13.79
CA LEU A 204 -15.72 -31.48 12.47
C LEU A 204 -14.42 -31.38 11.67
N LEU A 205 -13.72 -30.24 11.73
CA LEU A 205 -12.43 -30.08 11.08
C LEU A 205 -11.38 -31.01 11.70
N ASP A 206 -11.38 -31.16 13.02
CA ASP A 206 -10.49 -32.08 13.73
C ASP A 206 -10.76 -33.54 13.40
N HIS A 207 -12.03 -33.91 13.25
CA HIS A 207 -12.45 -35.24 12.83
C HIS A 207 -12.00 -35.56 11.38
N HIS A 208 -12.35 -34.68 10.42
CA HIS A 208 -12.10 -34.92 8.99
C HIS A 208 -10.65 -34.62 8.56
N ALA A 209 -9.95 -33.72 9.25
CA ALA A 209 -8.59 -33.30 8.92
C ALA A 209 -7.78 -32.96 10.19
N PRO A 210 -7.39 -33.97 10.99
CA PRO A 210 -6.67 -33.76 12.24
C PRO A 210 -5.31 -33.09 12.02
N LEU A 211 -4.89 -32.33 13.02
CA LEU A 211 -3.64 -31.58 13.01
C LEU A 211 -2.44 -32.55 13.04
N LYS A 212 -1.50 -32.41 12.10
CA LYS A 212 -0.29 -33.25 12.02
C LYS A 212 0.96 -32.40 12.08
N THR A 213 1.94 -32.84 12.86
CA THR A 213 3.25 -32.17 12.99
C THR A 213 4.33 -32.99 12.29
N LYS A 214 5.12 -32.35 11.42
CA LYS A 214 6.24 -32.99 10.74
C LYS A 214 7.46 -32.07 10.73
N THR A 215 8.65 -32.64 10.97
CA THR A 215 9.92 -31.93 10.79
C THR A 215 10.25 -31.86 9.30
N VAL A 216 10.31 -30.64 8.76
CA VAL A 216 10.63 -30.38 7.36
C VAL A 216 11.98 -29.68 7.26
N THR A 217 12.81 -30.10 6.31
CA THR A 217 14.04 -29.39 5.98
C THR A 217 13.68 -28.15 5.17
N VAL A 218 14.00 -26.96 5.67
CA VAL A 218 13.81 -25.70 4.95
C VAL A 218 14.75 -25.71 3.76
N ARG A 219 14.16 -25.76 2.57
CA ARG A 219 14.87 -25.62 1.31
C ARG A 219 14.33 -24.36 0.64
N PRO A 220 15.18 -23.55 -0.02
CA PRO A 220 14.71 -22.50 -0.89
C PRO A 220 13.73 -23.13 -1.88
N GLN A 221 12.50 -22.59 -1.95
CA GLN A 221 11.56 -23.01 -2.98
C GLN A 221 12.13 -22.56 -4.32
N VAL A 222 12.33 -23.50 -5.23
CA VAL A 222 12.84 -23.24 -6.58
C VAL A 222 11.74 -23.70 -7.53
N PRO A 223 10.81 -22.82 -7.91
CA PRO A 223 9.58 -23.20 -8.62
C PRO A 223 9.84 -23.90 -9.96
N TRP A 224 10.93 -23.55 -10.63
CA TRP A 224 11.37 -24.11 -11.90
C TRP A 224 12.17 -25.43 -11.78
N TYR A 225 12.32 -25.98 -10.57
CA TYR A 225 13.12 -27.19 -10.36
C TYR A 225 12.34 -28.46 -10.71
N SER A 226 12.57 -28.99 -11.92
CA SER A 226 11.91 -30.20 -12.41
C SER A 226 12.62 -31.50 -12.02
N GLU A 227 11.91 -32.62 -12.20
CA GLU A 227 12.48 -33.96 -12.04
C GLU A 227 13.61 -34.24 -13.04
N GLU A 228 13.51 -33.74 -14.27
CA GLU A 228 14.57 -33.84 -15.28
C GLU A 228 15.88 -33.18 -14.81
N VAL A 229 15.79 -31.96 -14.26
CA VAL A 229 16.94 -31.25 -13.67
C VAL A 229 17.55 -32.05 -12.52
N CYS A 230 16.70 -32.72 -11.72
CA CYS A 230 17.13 -33.56 -10.60
C CYS A 230 17.94 -34.76 -11.09
N VAL A 231 17.44 -35.50 -12.09
CA VAL A 231 18.11 -36.65 -12.68
C VAL A 231 19.44 -36.24 -13.31
N ALA A 232 19.46 -35.20 -14.14
CA ALA A 232 20.68 -34.71 -14.79
C ALA A 232 21.76 -34.30 -13.77
N LYS A 233 21.37 -33.68 -12.63
CA LYS A 233 22.30 -33.38 -11.53
C LYS A 233 22.91 -34.62 -10.90
N ARG A 234 22.14 -35.69 -10.71
CA ARG A 234 22.63 -36.97 -10.17
C ARG A 234 23.64 -37.62 -11.12
N GLU A 235 23.35 -37.61 -12.43
CA GLU A 235 24.25 -38.16 -13.44
C GLU A 235 25.56 -37.40 -13.55
N ARG A 236 25.50 -36.06 -13.53
CA ARG A 236 26.69 -35.21 -13.45
C ARG A 236 27.54 -35.58 -12.24
N ARG A 237 26.93 -35.80 -11.06
CA ARG A 237 27.64 -36.23 -9.84
C ARG A 237 28.27 -37.61 -9.94
N ARG A 238 27.60 -38.55 -10.61
CA ARG A 238 28.18 -39.89 -10.86
C ARG A 238 29.40 -39.79 -11.78
N ALA A 239 29.29 -39.01 -12.86
CA ALA A 239 30.40 -38.79 -13.79
C ALA A 239 31.57 -38.03 -13.13
N GLU A 240 31.29 -37.04 -12.28
CA GLU A 240 32.32 -36.34 -11.50
C GLU A 240 33.06 -37.29 -10.56
N ARG A 241 32.35 -38.14 -9.81
CA ARG A 241 32.98 -39.12 -8.91
C ARG A 241 33.84 -40.12 -9.68
N LYS A 242 33.34 -40.62 -10.81
CA LYS A 242 34.08 -41.54 -11.68
C LYS A 242 35.36 -40.90 -12.23
N TRP A 243 35.28 -39.67 -12.73
CA TRP A 243 36.45 -38.92 -13.18
C TRP A 243 37.45 -38.67 -12.04
N ARG A 244 36.97 -38.30 -10.85
CA ARG A 244 37.85 -38.09 -9.68
C ARG A 244 38.56 -39.36 -9.23
N SER A 245 37.96 -40.54 -9.42
CA SER A 245 38.60 -41.82 -9.10
C SER A 245 39.50 -42.34 -10.22
N SER A 246 39.16 -42.12 -11.49
CA SER A 246 39.89 -42.70 -12.63
C SER A 246 40.97 -41.80 -13.21
N GLY A 247 40.82 -40.48 -13.10
CA GLY A 247 41.74 -39.48 -13.66
C GLY A 247 41.80 -39.43 -15.20
N THR A 248 40.97 -40.20 -15.91
CA THR A 248 41.08 -40.35 -17.38
C THR A 248 40.49 -39.16 -18.14
N ALA A 249 41.05 -38.84 -19.32
CA ALA A 249 40.53 -37.81 -20.22
C ALA A 249 39.10 -38.13 -20.72
N ALA A 250 38.80 -39.40 -20.95
CA ALA A 250 37.47 -39.85 -21.38
C ALA A 250 36.40 -39.60 -20.29
N ASP A 251 36.71 -39.88 -19.02
CA ASP A 251 35.80 -39.61 -17.91
C ASP A 251 35.66 -38.11 -17.64
N PHE A 252 36.72 -37.31 -17.85
CA PHE A 252 36.64 -35.84 -17.80
C PHE A 252 35.68 -35.29 -18.84
N GLU A 253 35.74 -35.76 -20.09
CA GLU A 253 34.87 -35.30 -21.16
C GLU A 253 33.41 -35.74 -20.93
N SER A 254 33.20 -36.93 -20.37
CA SER A 254 31.89 -37.39 -19.90
C SER A 254 31.31 -36.50 -18.79
N PHE A 255 32.13 -36.12 -17.80
CA PHE A 255 31.73 -35.16 -16.76
C PHE A 255 31.40 -33.79 -17.34
N LYS A 256 32.24 -33.27 -18.26
CA LYS A 256 32.05 -31.96 -18.90
C LYS A 256 30.75 -31.90 -19.70
N ARG A 257 30.44 -32.92 -20.50
CA ARG A 257 29.16 -33.03 -21.23
C ARG A 257 27.95 -32.99 -20.28
N LYS A 258 27.97 -33.81 -19.22
CA LYS A 258 26.88 -33.84 -18.22
C LYS A 258 26.79 -32.54 -17.42
N LYS A 259 27.91 -31.87 -17.14
CA LYS A 259 27.93 -30.52 -16.53
C LYS A 259 27.21 -29.52 -17.42
N ASN A 260 27.55 -29.48 -18.70
CA ASN A 260 26.95 -28.56 -19.67
C ASN A 260 25.46 -28.83 -19.86
N ARG A 261 25.03 -30.10 -19.91
CA ARG A 261 23.61 -30.47 -19.97
C ARG A 261 22.84 -29.94 -18.75
N VAL A 262 23.37 -30.11 -17.54
CA VAL A 262 22.75 -29.55 -16.32
C VAL A 262 22.65 -28.04 -16.39
N THR A 263 23.72 -27.34 -16.79
CA THR A 263 23.69 -25.88 -16.93
C THR A 263 22.65 -25.41 -17.95
N HIS A 264 22.52 -26.11 -19.08
CA HIS A 264 21.51 -25.82 -20.09
C HIS A 264 20.09 -26.03 -19.55
N LEU A 265 19.82 -27.19 -18.94
CA LEU A 265 18.50 -27.49 -18.36
C LEU A 265 18.09 -26.48 -17.27
N LEU A 266 19.03 -26.05 -16.41
CA LEU A 266 18.75 -25.02 -15.42
C LEU A 266 18.40 -23.66 -16.05
N ARG A 267 19.03 -23.30 -17.17
CA ARG A 267 18.75 -22.05 -17.89
C ARG A 267 17.38 -22.11 -18.57
N VAL A 268 17.09 -23.20 -19.26
CA VAL A 268 15.81 -23.42 -19.97
C VAL A 268 14.66 -23.40 -18.97
N ALA A 269 14.71 -24.25 -17.93
CA ALA A 269 13.64 -24.31 -16.94
C ALA A 269 13.40 -22.98 -16.22
N LYS A 270 14.47 -22.21 -15.93
CA LYS A 270 14.32 -20.87 -15.34
C LYS A 270 13.70 -19.88 -16.32
N SER A 271 14.08 -19.94 -17.59
CA SER A 271 13.55 -19.06 -18.64
C SER A 271 12.08 -19.34 -18.88
N GLU A 272 11.71 -20.61 -19.12
CA GLU A 272 10.34 -21.05 -19.34
C GLU A 272 9.44 -20.64 -18.17
N PHE A 273 9.85 -20.92 -16.94
CA PHE A 273 9.08 -20.52 -15.76
C PHE A 273 8.85 -19.01 -15.68
N LEU A 274 9.86 -18.19 -15.97
CA LEU A 274 9.71 -16.73 -15.92
C LEU A 274 8.82 -16.22 -17.05
N THR A 275 8.96 -16.78 -18.26
CA THR A 275 8.10 -16.47 -19.41
C THR A 275 6.65 -16.83 -19.12
N ASP A 276 6.39 -18.08 -18.71
CA ASP A 276 5.05 -18.56 -18.36
C ASP A 276 4.43 -17.72 -17.23
N PHE A 277 5.22 -17.36 -16.22
CA PHE A 277 4.76 -16.54 -15.11
C PHE A 277 4.40 -15.12 -15.56
N ILE A 278 5.13 -14.53 -16.50
CA ILE A 278 4.81 -13.22 -17.08
C ILE A 278 3.54 -13.33 -17.93
N ASP A 279 3.47 -14.33 -18.81
CA ASP A 279 2.35 -14.54 -19.74
C ASP A 279 1.04 -14.80 -19.00
N GLN A 280 1.06 -15.60 -17.93
CA GLN A 280 -0.10 -15.85 -17.06
C GLN A 280 -0.64 -14.60 -16.35
N ASN A 281 0.15 -13.53 -16.26
CA ASN A 281 -0.23 -12.28 -15.60
C ASN A 281 -0.35 -11.11 -16.59
N ALA A 282 -0.19 -11.34 -17.90
CA ALA A 282 -0.16 -10.30 -18.94
C ALA A 282 -1.54 -9.68 -19.21
N ASP A 283 -2.62 -10.39 -18.87
CA ASP A 283 -4.01 -9.97 -19.01
C ASP A 283 -4.37 -8.74 -18.17
N ASN A 284 -3.60 -8.47 -17.11
CA ASN A 284 -3.91 -7.42 -16.15
C ASN A 284 -2.63 -6.69 -15.73
N GLN A 285 -2.52 -5.42 -16.11
CA GLN A 285 -1.36 -4.57 -15.80
C GLN A 285 -1.02 -4.54 -14.30
N GLY A 286 -2.04 -4.56 -13.42
CA GLY A 286 -1.84 -4.59 -11.97
C GLY A 286 -1.37 -5.94 -11.42
N LYS A 287 -1.72 -7.07 -12.06
CA LYS A 287 -1.15 -8.39 -11.74
C LYS A 287 0.29 -8.48 -12.24
N LEU A 288 0.54 -8.06 -13.47
CA LEU A 288 1.88 -8.05 -14.07
C LEU A 288 2.88 -7.21 -13.26
N PHE A 289 2.49 -6.01 -12.84
CA PHE A 289 3.33 -5.16 -12.00
C PHE A 289 3.71 -5.82 -10.68
N ARG A 290 2.75 -6.50 -10.02
CA ARG A 290 3.02 -7.25 -8.77
C ARG A 290 3.93 -8.46 -9.02
N ALA A 291 3.68 -9.20 -10.10
CA ALA A 291 4.50 -10.33 -10.51
C ALA A 291 5.96 -9.93 -10.77
N VAL A 292 6.19 -8.84 -11.53
CA VAL A 292 7.53 -8.30 -11.79
C VAL A 292 8.19 -7.79 -10.51
N LYS A 293 7.44 -7.11 -9.64
CA LYS A 293 7.93 -6.64 -8.34
C LYS A 293 8.38 -7.80 -7.45
N ASP A 294 7.61 -8.89 -7.39
CA ASP A 294 7.95 -10.09 -6.62
C ASP A 294 9.22 -10.80 -7.13
N LEU A 295 9.56 -10.64 -8.42
CA LEU A 295 10.76 -11.22 -9.03
C LEU A 295 12.01 -10.36 -8.87
N LEU A 296 11.87 -9.03 -8.88
CA LEU A 296 12.98 -8.08 -8.90
C LEU A 296 13.33 -7.54 -7.51
N VAL A 297 12.36 -7.46 -6.61
CA VAL A 297 12.55 -6.90 -5.27
C VAL A 297 12.68 -8.05 -4.27
N GLU A 298 13.79 -8.05 -3.54
CA GLU A 298 13.98 -9.02 -2.45
C GLU A 298 12.85 -8.82 -1.42
N LYS A 299 12.21 -9.92 -1.01
CA LYS A 299 11.19 -9.82 0.04
C LYS A 299 11.88 -9.39 1.32
N ASN A 300 11.67 -8.14 1.74
CA ASN A 300 12.06 -7.67 3.07
C ASN A 300 11.40 -8.60 4.10
N THR A 301 12.17 -9.56 4.57
CA THR A 301 11.76 -10.42 5.66
C THR A 301 12.00 -9.59 6.90
N LEU A 302 10.94 -9.22 7.61
CA LEU A 302 11.05 -8.53 8.88
C LEU A 302 11.98 -9.36 9.78
N CYS A 303 13.09 -8.76 10.19
CA CYS A 303 14.08 -9.38 11.05
C CYS A 303 14.38 -8.40 12.17
N PHE A 304 14.11 -8.80 13.39
CA PHE A 304 14.42 -8.04 14.59
C PHE A 304 15.65 -8.71 15.22
N SER A 305 16.85 -8.25 14.84
CA SER A 305 18.13 -8.83 15.25
C SER A 305 18.33 -8.86 16.76
N ASP A 306 17.70 -7.91 17.45
CA ASP A 306 17.91 -7.67 18.88
C ASP A 306 17.12 -8.66 19.76
N TYR A 307 16.20 -9.44 19.16
CA TYR A 307 15.36 -10.39 19.85
C TYR A 307 15.75 -11.82 19.53
N THR A 308 16.23 -12.56 20.54
CA THR A 308 16.47 -14.01 20.45
C THR A 308 15.22 -14.83 20.76
N ASP A 309 14.30 -14.27 21.54
CA ASP A 309 13.00 -14.88 21.86
C ASP A 309 11.86 -14.15 21.13
N THR A 310 11.19 -14.88 20.24
CA THR A 310 10.05 -14.37 19.47
C THR A 310 8.83 -14.10 20.38
N THR A 311 8.73 -14.77 21.52
CA THR A 311 7.61 -14.59 22.47
C THR A 311 7.68 -13.22 23.14
N ALA A 312 8.85 -12.87 23.69
CA ALA A 312 9.10 -11.52 24.21
C ALA A 312 8.83 -10.44 23.15
N LEU A 313 9.31 -10.65 21.92
CA LEU A 313 9.11 -9.72 20.80
C LEU A 313 7.62 -9.44 20.52
N VAL A 314 6.78 -10.47 20.40
CA VAL A 314 5.36 -10.26 20.07
C VAL A 314 4.60 -9.57 21.18
N ASN A 315 4.96 -9.83 22.45
CA ASN A 315 4.38 -9.16 23.61
C ASN A 315 4.80 -7.68 23.67
N GLU A 316 6.08 -7.38 23.48
CA GLU A 316 6.58 -6.00 23.43
C GLU A 316 5.98 -5.21 22.26
N LEU A 317 5.83 -5.83 21.08
CA LEU A 317 5.12 -5.22 19.95
C LEU A 317 3.67 -4.89 20.29
N GLY A 318 2.97 -5.79 20.98
CA GLY A 318 1.60 -5.59 21.44
C GLY A 318 1.49 -4.39 22.37
N MET A 319 2.34 -4.34 23.40
CA MET A 319 2.42 -3.22 24.34
C MET A 319 2.78 -1.91 23.64
N TYR A 320 3.74 -1.93 22.71
CA TYR A 320 4.14 -0.75 21.95
C TYR A 320 2.97 -0.12 21.20
N PHE A 321 2.16 -0.92 20.49
CA PHE A 321 1.01 -0.39 19.74
C PHE A 321 -0.02 0.26 20.65
N VAL A 322 -0.33 -0.36 21.80
CA VAL A 322 -1.28 0.20 22.77
C VAL A 322 -0.73 1.47 23.43
N GLN A 323 0.50 1.44 23.93
CA GLN A 323 1.14 2.59 24.59
C GLN A 323 1.36 3.77 23.64
N LYS A 324 1.58 3.50 22.35
CA LYS A 324 1.67 4.56 21.34
C LYS A 324 0.37 5.36 21.25
N VAL A 325 -0.78 4.69 21.26
CA VAL A 325 -2.09 5.35 21.20
C VAL A 325 -2.33 6.16 22.47
N ILE A 326 -2.06 5.58 23.64
CA ILE A 326 -2.20 6.27 24.94
C ILE A 326 -1.36 7.56 24.96
N ARG A 327 -0.09 7.49 24.58
CA ARG A 327 0.79 8.68 24.53
C ARG A 327 0.27 9.78 23.62
N ILE A 328 -0.17 9.44 22.41
CA ILE A 328 -0.72 10.42 21.47
C ILE A 328 -1.94 11.13 22.08
N ARG A 329 -2.77 10.39 22.82
CA ARG A 329 -3.95 10.95 23.47
C ARG A 329 -3.60 11.82 24.67
N ASP A 330 -2.70 11.36 25.53
CA ASP A 330 -2.24 12.16 26.67
C ASP A 330 -1.64 13.51 26.20
N GLU A 331 -0.89 13.49 25.09
CA GLU A 331 -0.37 14.71 24.45
C GLU A 331 -1.48 15.64 23.93
N LEU A 332 -2.55 15.08 23.35
CA LEU A 332 -3.71 15.86 22.89
C LEU A 332 -4.48 16.48 24.06
N ASP A 333 -4.73 15.71 25.12
CA ASP A 333 -5.46 16.17 26.31
C ASP A 333 -4.68 17.27 27.05
N LEU A 334 -3.35 17.11 27.14
CA LEU A 334 -2.46 18.17 27.64
C LEU A 334 -2.53 19.43 26.77
N GLY A 335 -2.53 19.27 25.44
CA GLY A 335 -2.67 20.38 24.50
C GLY A 335 -3.97 21.16 24.72
N ILE A 336 -5.10 20.46 24.85
CA ILE A 336 -6.42 21.05 25.13
C ILE A 336 -6.40 21.80 26.46
N ALA A 337 -5.86 21.19 27.52
CA ALA A 337 -5.78 21.83 28.84
C ALA A 337 -4.94 23.12 28.83
N THR A 338 -3.92 23.21 27.96
CA THR A 338 -3.12 24.43 27.80
C THR A 338 -3.77 25.51 26.94
N MET A 339 -4.83 25.18 26.19
CA MET A 339 -5.56 26.09 25.29
C MET A 339 -6.81 26.72 25.92
N ASN A 340 -6.96 26.68 27.25
CA ASN A 340 -8.10 27.25 28.00
C ASN A 340 -8.34 28.77 27.80
N ASP A 341 -7.52 29.48 27.03
CA ASP A 341 -7.70 30.89 26.64
C ASP A 341 -8.28 31.07 25.21
N VAL A 342 -8.62 30.00 24.49
CA VAL A 342 -9.28 30.10 23.17
C VAL A 342 -10.79 30.26 23.38
N PRO A 343 -11.46 31.25 22.74
CA PRO A 343 -12.90 31.43 22.88
C PRO A 343 -13.67 30.15 22.54
N ASP A 344 -14.65 29.80 23.37
CA ASP A 344 -15.55 28.68 23.12
C ASP A 344 -16.46 29.01 21.91
N TYR A 345 -16.08 28.53 20.74
CA TYR A 345 -16.84 28.70 19.50
C TYR A 345 -17.96 27.66 19.32
N SER A 346 -18.16 26.75 20.29
CA SER A 346 -19.16 25.66 20.20
C SER A 346 -20.61 26.14 20.03
N GLY A 347 -20.90 27.41 20.33
CA GLY A 347 -22.23 28.02 20.21
C GLY A 347 -22.56 28.77 18.91
N THR A 348 -21.68 28.77 17.89
CA THR A 348 -21.87 29.63 16.69
C THR A 348 -22.22 28.92 15.38
N ILE A 349 -22.23 27.59 15.35
CA ILE A 349 -22.64 26.82 14.17
C ILE A 349 -24.11 26.44 14.34
N PRO A 350 -25.04 26.90 13.48
CA PRO A 350 -26.43 26.47 13.52
C PRO A 350 -26.51 24.94 13.43
N ASP A 351 -27.26 24.31 14.34
CA ASP A 351 -27.49 22.87 14.25
C ASP A 351 -28.12 22.56 12.87
N PRO A 352 -27.56 21.60 12.11
CA PRO A 352 -28.17 21.18 10.86
C PRO A 352 -29.60 20.69 11.14
N PRO A 353 -30.50 20.78 10.14
CA PRO A 353 -31.85 20.23 10.27
C PRO A 353 -31.78 18.79 10.78
N ALA A 354 -32.67 18.44 11.71
CA ALA A 354 -32.64 17.16 12.41
C ALA A 354 -32.44 16.01 11.40
N PRO A 355 -31.36 15.22 11.52
CA PRO A 355 -31.07 14.18 10.55
C PRO A 355 -32.20 13.15 10.54
N SER A 356 -32.46 12.55 9.38
CA SER A 356 -33.29 11.35 9.29
C SER A 356 -32.82 10.32 10.32
N VAL A 357 -33.74 9.72 11.06
CA VAL A 357 -33.40 8.81 12.15
C VAL A 357 -33.24 7.38 11.61
N PHE A 358 -32.17 6.69 12.04
CA PHE A 358 -31.93 5.27 11.79
C PHE A 358 -31.88 4.52 13.13
N GLU A 359 -32.97 3.86 13.50
CA GLU A 359 -33.11 3.25 14.84
C GLU A 359 -32.78 1.75 14.90
N SER A 360 -32.92 1.04 13.78
CA SER A 360 -32.75 -0.42 13.72
C SER A 360 -32.29 -0.87 12.34
N PHE A 361 -31.56 -1.99 12.31
CA PHE A 361 -31.13 -2.61 11.07
C PHE A 361 -32.23 -3.50 10.50
N ALA A 362 -32.39 -3.48 9.18
CA ALA A 362 -33.20 -4.45 8.47
C ALA A 362 -32.57 -5.84 8.54
N LEU A 363 -33.41 -6.85 8.80
CA LEU A 363 -33.00 -8.24 8.79
C LEU A 363 -32.77 -8.72 7.36
N LEU A 364 -31.77 -9.59 7.18
CA LEU A 364 -31.37 -10.11 5.88
C LEU A 364 -32.06 -11.44 5.60
N THR A 365 -32.44 -11.65 4.34
CA THR A 365 -32.85 -12.98 3.87
C THR A 365 -31.62 -13.85 3.61
N GLU A 366 -31.84 -15.17 3.53
CA GLU A 366 -30.79 -16.13 3.15
C GLU A 366 -30.16 -15.78 1.79
N ASP A 367 -30.94 -15.27 0.83
CA ASP A 367 -30.44 -14.83 -0.47
C ASP A 367 -29.54 -13.59 -0.36
N ASN A 368 -29.91 -12.63 0.50
CA ASN A 368 -29.03 -11.48 0.76
C ASN A 368 -27.69 -11.93 1.36
N VAL A 369 -27.72 -12.87 2.30
CA VAL A 369 -26.50 -13.44 2.92
C VAL A 369 -25.67 -14.23 1.90
N ARG A 370 -26.32 -15.02 1.04
CA ARG A 370 -25.66 -15.74 -0.06
C ARG A 370 -24.93 -14.77 -1.00
N MET A 371 -25.55 -13.65 -1.36
CA MET A 371 -24.93 -12.59 -2.15
C MET A 371 -23.76 -11.91 -1.43
N LEU A 372 -23.86 -11.65 -0.11
CA LEU A 372 -22.75 -11.12 0.69
C LEU A 372 -21.53 -12.06 0.64
N ILE A 373 -21.75 -13.37 0.76
CA ILE A 373 -20.69 -14.38 0.72
C ILE A 373 -20.08 -14.54 -0.68
N ALA A 374 -20.90 -14.45 -1.73
CA ALA A 374 -20.43 -14.51 -3.11
C ALA A 374 -19.49 -13.34 -3.44
N ASN A 375 -19.83 -12.13 -2.97
CA ASN A 375 -19.04 -10.91 -3.19
C ASN A 375 -17.83 -10.77 -2.25
N SER A 376 -17.70 -11.65 -1.24
CA SER A 376 -16.59 -11.60 -0.28
C SER A 376 -15.33 -12.31 -0.80
N LYS A 377 -14.15 -11.84 -0.36
CA LYS A 377 -12.88 -12.52 -0.63
C LYS A 377 -12.81 -13.83 0.17
N SER A 378 -12.31 -14.90 -0.45
CA SER A 378 -12.14 -16.23 0.18
C SER A 378 -10.87 -16.33 1.05
N THR A 379 -10.52 -15.25 1.75
CA THR A 379 -9.33 -15.17 2.61
C THR A 379 -9.64 -15.66 4.02
N SER A 380 -8.83 -16.60 4.53
CA SER A 380 -9.01 -17.15 5.87
C SER A 380 -8.22 -16.41 6.95
N CYS A 381 -8.84 -16.32 8.12
CA CYS A 381 -8.22 -15.95 9.37
C CYS A 381 -7.86 -17.21 10.16
N CYS A 382 -6.88 -17.10 11.05
CA CYS A 382 -6.58 -18.17 12.01
C CYS A 382 -7.61 -18.28 13.14
N LEU A 383 -8.47 -17.27 13.30
CA LEU A 383 -9.64 -17.30 14.18
C LEU A 383 -10.84 -18.01 13.55
N ASP A 384 -10.80 -18.30 12.24
CA ASP A 384 -11.90 -19.02 11.59
C ASP A 384 -11.88 -20.49 12.03
N PRO A 385 -13.03 -21.08 12.43
CA PRO A 385 -13.07 -22.48 12.87
C PRO A 385 -12.73 -23.45 11.74
N VAL A 386 -13.00 -23.05 10.49
CA VAL A 386 -12.63 -23.75 9.26
C VAL A 386 -12.07 -22.78 8.22
N PRO A 387 -11.15 -23.22 7.35
CA PRO A 387 -10.71 -22.40 6.23
C PRO A 387 -11.89 -21.95 5.36
N THR A 388 -11.93 -20.67 5.02
CA THR A 388 -12.98 -20.05 4.19
C THR A 388 -13.27 -20.80 2.88
N PRO A 389 -12.29 -21.35 2.14
CA PRO A 389 -12.60 -22.16 0.96
C PRO A 389 -13.42 -23.41 1.27
N LEU A 390 -13.15 -24.07 2.41
CA LEU A 390 -13.93 -25.22 2.87
C LEU A 390 -15.34 -24.77 3.30
N LEU A 391 -15.43 -23.68 4.06
CA LEU A 391 -16.71 -23.07 4.43
C LEU A 391 -17.60 -22.76 3.21
N LYS A 392 -17.03 -22.12 2.18
CA LYS A 392 -17.76 -21.81 0.94
C LYS A 392 -18.20 -23.07 0.18
N SER A 393 -17.49 -24.20 0.33
CA SER A 393 -17.86 -25.45 -0.32
C SER A 393 -19.05 -26.17 0.34
N CYS A 394 -19.36 -25.85 1.61
CA CYS A 394 -20.50 -26.39 2.34
C CYS A 394 -21.54 -25.31 2.69
N ILE A 395 -21.58 -24.21 1.92
CA ILE A 395 -22.31 -23.02 2.33
C ILE A 395 -23.82 -23.25 2.40
N GLU A 396 -24.40 -24.07 1.53
CA GLU A 396 -25.86 -24.29 1.50
C GLU A 396 -26.40 -24.84 2.84
N SER A 397 -25.62 -25.68 3.54
CA SER A 397 -26.00 -26.15 4.89
C SER A 397 -25.80 -25.09 5.98
N LEU A 398 -24.93 -24.09 5.75
CA LEU A 398 -24.59 -23.05 6.73
C LEU A 398 -25.34 -21.73 6.51
N ILE A 399 -25.94 -21.50 5.34
CA ILE A 399 -26.67 -20.26 5.04
C ILE A 399 -27.74 -19.95 6.11
N PRO A 400 -28.62 -20.90 6.52
CA PRO A 400 -29.62 -20.60 7.54
C PRO A 400 -29.00 -20.21 8.89
N VAL A 401 -27.92 -20.89 9.28
CA VAL A 401 -27.19 -20.64 10.53
C VAL A 401 -26.50 -19.27 10.51
N ILE A 402 -25.78 -18.95 9.43
CA ILE A 402 -25.08 -17.67 9.28
C ILE A 402 -26.10 -16.53 9.22
N THR A 403 -27.21 -16.71 8.52
CA THR A 403 -28.31 -15.74 8.45
C THR A 403 -28.90 -15.51 9.83
N LYS A 404 -29.12 -16.57 10.61
CA LYS A 404 -29.57 -16.46 12.00
C LYS A 404 -28.58 -15.68 12.85
N ILE A 405 -27.27 -15.98 12.78
CA ILE A 405 -26.24 -15.24 13.52
C ILE A 405 -26.27 -13.74 13.19
N ILE A 406 -26.28 -13.39 11.90
CA ILE A 406 -26.31 -11.99 11.46
C ILE A 406 -27.57 -11.31 11.99
N ASN A 407 -28.75 -11.90 11.75
CA ASN A 407 -30.02 -11.29 12.14
C ASN A 407 -30.18 -11.17 13.65
N THR A 408 -29.77 -12.18 14.43
CA THR A 408 -29.80 -12.09 15.91
C THR A 408 -28.87 -10.99 16.42
N SER A 409 -27.71 -10.76 15.78
CA SER A 409 -26.83 -9.63 16.11
C SER A 409 -27.49 -8.29 15.80
N LEU A 410 -28.07 -8.14 14.60
CA LEU A 410 -28.72 -6.91 14.16
C LEU A 410 -29.96 -6.56 15.00
N GLU A 411 -30.79 -7.56 15.33
CA GLU A 411 -32.03 -7.40 16.10
C GLU A 411 -31.75 -7.08 17.57
N SER A 412 -30.79 -7.79 18.19
CA SER A 412 -30.46 -7.58 19.60
C SER A 412 -29.73 -6.26 19.85
N GLY A 413 -29.07 -5.70 18.83
CA GLY A 413 -28.17 -4.56 18.97
C GLY A 413 -26.84 -4.94 19.63
N VAL A 414 -26.41 -6.20 19.48
CA VAL A 414 -25.20 -6.73 20.14
C VAL A 414 -24.26 -7.36 19.10
N PHE A 415 -22.97 -7.08 19.23
CA PHE A 415 -21.93 -7.72 18.44
C PHE A 415 -21.34 -8.93 19.21
N PRO A 416 -21.12 -10.09 18.56
CA PRO A 416 -20.65 -11.30 19.26
C PRO A 416 -19.31 -11.14 19.98
N GLU A 417 -19.22 -11.65 21.20
CA GLU A 417 -18.05 -11.48 22.08
C GLU A 417 -16.79 -12.17 21.54
N ASP A 418 -16.93 -13.41 21.05
CA ASP A 418 -15.84 -14.20 20.43
C ASP A 418 -15.17 -13.47 19.26
N TRP A 419 -15.87 -12.55 18.61
CA TRP A 419 -15.40 -11.83 17.44
C TRP A 419 -14.91 -10.40 17.72
N LYS A 420 -14.86 -10.00 19.00
CA LYS A 420 -14.21 -8.76 19.45
C LYS A 420 -12.69 -8.87 19.57
N VAL A 421 -12.14 -10.06 19.33
CA VAL A 421 -10.69 -10.31 19.28
C VAL A 421 -10.15 -10.15 17.86
N ALA A 422 -9.06 -9.40 17.70
CA ALA A 422 -8.34 -9.24 16.44
C ALA A 422 -6.97 -9.92 16.47
N VAL A 423 -6.59 -10.59 15.38
CA VAL A 423 -5.21 -11.06 15.19
C VAL A 423 -4.45 -10.07 14.34
N VAL A 424 -3.47 -9.40 14.93
CA VAL A 424 -2.69 -8.34 14.29
C VAL A 424 -1.41 -8.89 13.70
N LYS A 425 -1.15 -8.58 12.43
CA LYS A 425 0.12 -8.88 11.75
C LYS A 425 0.88 -7.57 11.49
N PRO A 426 2.06 -7.37 12.12
CA PRO A 426 2.87 -6.18 11.87
C PRO A 426 3.38 -6.16 10.43
N LEU A 427 3.18 -5.04 9.73
CA LEU A 427 3.69 -4.82 8.37
C LEU A 427 4.48 -3.52 8.29
N LEU A 428 5.57 -3.49 7.51
CA LEU A 428 6.30 -2.25 7.26
C LEU A 428 5.42 -1.24 6.52
N LYS A 429 5.40 0.01 7.00
CA LYS A 429 4.68 1.13 6.39
C LYS A 429 5.10 1.39 4.95
N LYS A 430 6.40 1.25 4.65
CA LYS A 430 6.99 1.46 3.33
C LYS A 430 8.12 0.45 3.12
N LEU A 431 8.33 0.07 1.86
CA LEU A 431 9.47 -0.77 1.46
C LEU A 431 10.78 -0.02 1.67
N GLY A 432 11.81 -0.74 2.14
CA GLY A 432 13.14 -0.17 2.40
C GLY A 432 13.28 0.58 3.72
N LEU A 433 12.24 0.66 4.56
CA LEU A 433 12.38 1.15 5.93
C LEU A 433 12.99 0.08 6.84
N ASP A 434 13.75 0.55 7.83
CA ASP A 434 14.28 -0.30 8.88
C ASP A 434 13.13 -0.93 9.70
N PRO A 435 13.29 -2.18 10.17
CA PRO A 435 12.29 -2.91 10.96
C PRO A 435 12.20 -2.40 12.41
N LEU A 436 12.00 -1.09 12.57
CA LEU A 436 11.76 -0.43 13.85
C LEU A 436 10.26 -0.40 14.13
N PHE A 437 9.86 -0.46 15.41
CA PHE A 437 8.45 -0.54 15.80
C PHE A 437 7.61 0.64 15.26
N MET A 438 8.19 1.85 15.23
CA MET A 438 7.55 3.05 14.66
C MET A 438 7.26 2.95 13.16
N ASN A 439 7.97 2.10 12.44
CA ASN A 439 7.81 1.87 11.01
C ASN A 439 6.80 0.75 10.71
N LEU A 440 6.19 0.14 11.73
CA LEU A 440 5.20 -0.92 11.58
C LEU A 440 3.77 -0.38 11.59
N ARG A 441 2.88 -1.06 10.86
CA ARG A 441 1.43 -0.92 10.90
C ARG A 441 0.81 -2.16 11.57
N PRO A 442 -0.10 -1.99 12.54
CA PRO A 442 -0.82 -3.10 13.15
C PRO A 442 -2.04 -3.48 12.28
N VAL A 443 -1.86 -4.35 11.28
CA VAL A 443 -2.98 -4.78 10.43
C VAL A 443 -3.78 -5.90 11.11
N SER A 444 -5.03 -5.59 11.47
CA SER A 444 -5.98 -6.51 12.09
C SER A 444 -6.55 -7.51 11.07
N ASN A 445 -6.46 -8.80 11.39
CA ASN A 445 -7.15 -9.87 10.68
C ASN A 445 -8.30 -10.38 11.56
N LEU A 446 -9.52 -10.10 11.11
CA LEU A 446 -10.76 -10.47 11.81
C LEU A 446 -11.30 -11.81 11.29
N ALA A 447 -12.17 -12.46 12.06
CA ALA A 447 -12.89 -13.66 11.62
C ALA A 447 -13.75 -13.38 10.38
N TYR A 448 -13.98 -14.39 9.55
CA TYR A 448 -14.68 -14.24 8.28
C TYR A 448 -16.15 -13.85 8.45
N ILE A 449 -16.89 -14.53 9.35
CA ILE A 449 -18.33 -14.23 9.59
C ILE A 449 -18.49 -12.86 10.27
N SER A 450 -17.58 -12.50 11.17
CA SER A 450 -17.48 -11.16 11.76
C SER A 450 -17.47 -10.07 10.68
N LYS A 451 -16.64 -10.20 9.64
CA LYS A 451 -16.62 -9.27 8.48
C LYS A 451 -17.90 -9.27 7.66
N LEU A 452 -18.67 -10.36 7.64
CA LEU A 452 -19.97 -10.39 6.96
C LEU A 452 -21.01 -9.56 7.71
N ILE A 453 -21.04 -9.65 9.05
CA ILE A 453 -21.90 -8.77 9.86
C ILE A 453 -21.50 -7.31 9.65
N GLU A 454 -20.19 -7.00 9.72
CA GLU A 454 -19.70 -5.65 9.45
C GLU A 454 -20.13 -5.14 8.07
N ARG A 455 -20.10 -6.00 7.05
CA ARG A 455 -20.54 -5.64 5.69
C ARG A 455 -22.05 -5.41 5.62
N ALA A 456 -22.85 -6.23 6.30
CA ALA A 456 -24.29 -6.06 6.38
C ALA A 456 -24.65 -4.70 6.99
N VAL A 457 -24.01 -4.35 8.11
CA VAL A 457 -24.16 -3.03 8.76
C VAL A 457 -23.65 -1.92 7.85
N PHE A 458 -22.48 -2.08 7.23
CA PHE A 458 -21.89 -1.09 6.33
C PHE A 458 -22.86 -0.71 5.21
N ASN A 459 -23.47 -1.69 4.54
CA ASN A 459 -24.36 -1.43 3.42
C ASN A 459 -25.56 -0.57 3.85
N GLN A 460 -26.20 -0.93 4.97
CA GLN A 460 -27.38 -0.20 5.46
C GLN A 460 -27.05 1.21 5.94
N ILE A 461 -25.93 1.40 6.63
CA ILE A 461 -25.49 2.73 7.08
C ILE A 461 -25.05 3.59 5.90
N TYR A 462 -24.34 3.01 4.94
CA TYR A 462 -23.95 3.72 3.73
C TYR A 462 -25.17 4.22 2.95
N ASP A 463 -26.19 3.36 2.78
CA ASP A 463 -27.44 3.72 2.12
C ASP A 463 -28.16 4.85 2.86
N HIS A 464 -28.25 4.79 4.19
CA HIS A 464 -28.79 5.87 5.03
C HIS A 464 -28.05 7.19 4.82
N LEU A 465 -26.72 7.17 4.85
CA LEU A 465 -25.92 8.38 4.68
C LEU A 465 -26.11 9.02 3.29
N VAL A 466 -26.22 8.21 2.24
CA VAL A 466 -26.39 8.71 0.87
C VAL A 466 -27.81 9.22 0.64
N GLN A 467 -28.83 8.46 1.05
CA GLN A 467 -30.24 8.82 0.83
C GLN A 467 -30.63 10.09 1.60
N SER A 468 -30.04 10.27 2.79
CA SER A 468 -30.33 11.42 3.65
C SER A 468 -29.39 12.60 3.43
N GLY A 469 -28.44 12.49 2.48
CA GLY A 469 -27.49 13.57 2.19
C GLY A 469 -26.51 13.87 3.34
N LEU A 470 -26.30 12.92 4.23
CA LEU A 470 -25.45 13.05 5.43
C LEU A 470 -23.99 12.64 5.17
N TYR A 471 -23.70 12.00 4.02
CA TYR A 471 -22.32 11.66 3.67
C TYR A 471 -21.50 12.94 3.41
N PRO A 472 -20.34 13.14 4.07
CA PRO A 472 -19.55 14.36 3.89
C PRO A 472 -19.19 14.60 2.42
N LEU A 473 -19.66 15.72 1.87
CA LEU A 473 -19.52 16.04 0.45
C LEU A 473 -18.05 16.07 0.00
N LEU A 474 -17.19 16.51 0.91
CA LEU A 474 -15.76 16.78 0.72
C LEU A 474 -14.86 15.57 0.89
N GLN A 475 -15.43 14.43 1.26
CA GLN A 475 -14.69 13.21 1.50
C GLN A 475 -14.50 12.43 0.19
N SER A 476 -13.26 12.40 -0.31
CA SER A 476 -12.88 11.56 -1.46
C SER A 476 -12.39 10.17 -1.06
N ALA A 477 -11.74 10.02 0.10
CA ALA A 477 -11.25 8.69 0.51
C ALA A 477 -12.40 7.81 1.00
N TYR A 478 -12.35 6.52 0.66
CA TYR A 478 -13.32 5.49 1.07
C TYR A 478 -14.76 5.72 0.58
N ARG A 479 -14.92 6.53 -0.46
CA ARG A 479 -16.22 6.81 -1.10
C ARG A 479 -16.29 6.14 -2.47
N GLN A 480 -17.44 5.56 -2.78
CA GLN A 480 -17.69 4.97 -4.10
C GLN A 480 -17.60 6.07 -5.18
N TYR A 481 -16.97 5.77 -6.31
CA TYR A 481 -16.73 6.70 -7.43
C TYR A 481 -15.75 7.85 -7.17
N HIS A 482 -15.03 7.83 -6.04
CA HIS A 482 -13.95 8.78 -5.75
C HIS A 482 -12.58 8.10 -5.71
N SER A 483 -11.51 8.86 -5.92
CA SER A 483 -10.13 8.39 -5.86
C SER A 483 -9.16 9.49 -5.39
N THR A 484 -7.88 9.18 -5.34
CA THR A 484 -6.84 10.22 -5.14
C THR A 484 -6.77 11.19 -6.31
N GLU A 485 -7.16 10.77 -7.51
CA GLU A 485 -7.18 11.60 -8.71
C GLU A 485 -8.31 12.63 -8.65
N THR A 486 -9.50 12.25 -8.16
CA THR A 486 -10.62 13.20 -7.97
C THR A 486 -10.24 14.29 -6.96
N ALA A 487 -9.59 13.90 -5.85
CA ALA A 487 -9.08 14.86 -4.87
C ALA A 487 -8.01 15.80 -5.47
N LEU A 488 -7.04 15.25 -6.23
CA LEU A 488 -5.99 16.06 -6.86
C LEU A 488 -6.55 17.02 -7.92
N LEU A 489 -7.51 16.56 -8.73
CA LEU A 489 -8.14 17.36 -9.77
C LEU A 489 -8.82 18.59 -9.18
N LYS A 490 -9.57 18.43 -8.08
CA LYS A 490 -10.23 19.53 -7.37
C LYS A 490 -9.22 20.56 -6.86
N VAL A 491 -8.19 20.10 -6.16
CA VAL A 491 -7.13 20.96 -5.60
C VAL A 491 -6.43 21.74 -6.70
N ALA A 492 -6.08 21.08 -7.80
CA ALA A 492 -5.47 21.73 -8.95
C ALA A 492 -6.41 22.78 -9.56
N ASN A 493 -7.69 22.45 -9.74
CA ASN A 493 -8.68 23.39 -10.26
C ASN A 493 -8.84 24.62 -9.36
N ASP A 494 -8.94 24.45 -8.05
CA ASP A 494 -9.11 25.57 -7.11
C ASP A 494 -7.91 26.52 -7.12
N ILE A 495 -6.70 25.97 -7.14
CA ILE A 495 -5.47 26.76 -7.27
C ILE A 495 -5.49 27.56 -8.58
N LEU A 496 -5.88 26.93 -9.70
CA LEU A 496 -5.95 27.59 -11.00
C LEU A 496 -7.04 28.69 -11.04
N MET A 497 -8.22 28.44 -10.47
CA MET A 497 -9.32 29.40 -10.44
C MET A 497 -9.01 30.61 -9.56
N ASN A 498 -8.40 30.39 -8.39
CA ASN A 498 -7.93 31.47 -7.53
C ASN A 498 -6.81 32.28 -8.21
N MET A 499 -5.88 31.61 -8.91
CA MET A 499 -4.83 32.27 -9.68
C MET A 499 -5.42 33.15 -10.80
N ASN A 500 -6.42 32.65 -11.54
CA ASN A 500 -7.15 33.42 -12.56
C ASN A 500 -7.87 34.64 -11.96
N SER A 501 -8.35 34.50 -10.72
CA SER A 501 -9.02 35.56 -9.97
C SER A 501 -8.04 36.50 -9.25
N GLN A 502 -6.73 36.38 -9.51
CA GLN A 502 -5.66 37.15 -8.88
C GLN A 502 -5.65 37.08 -7.34
N ARG A 503 -6.13 35.96 -6.78
CA ARG A 503 -6.10 35.71 -5.33
C ARG A 503 -4.83 34.97 -4.93
N VAL A 504 -4.32 35.25 -3.74
CA VAL A 504 -3.29 34.43 -3.09
C VAL A 504 -3.96 33.18 -2.52
N THR A 505 -3.38 32.02 -2.80
CA THR A 505 -3.87 30.72 -2.32
C THR A 505 -2.87 30.11 -1.35
N LEU A 506 -3.33 29.75 -0.15
CA LEU A 506 -2.55 29.01 0.84
C LEU A 506 -3.00 27.55 0.89
N LEU A 507 -2.09 26.61 0.63
CA LEU A 507 -2.39 25.18 0.75
C LEU A 507 -1.94 24.64 2.12
N VAL A 508 -2.88 24.23 2.95
CA VAL A 508 -2.62 23.59 4.25
C VAL A 508 -2.80 22.08 4.10
N LEU A 509 -1.77 21.32 4.47
CA LEU A 509 -1.79 19.85 4.46
C LEU A 509 -1.74 19.35 5.91
N LEU A 510 -2.81 18.70 6.35
CA LEU A 510 -2.89 18.09 7.68
C LEU A 510 -2.74 16.58 7.58
N ASP A 511 -1.88 16.00 8.43
CA ASP A 511 -1.68 14.55 8.57
C ASP A 511 -1.95 14.13 10.02
N LEU A 512 -2.71 13.06 10.20
CA LEU A 512 -3.16 12.61 11.51
C LEU A 512 -2.32 11.41 11.98
N SER A 513 -1.63 11.58 13.10
CA SER A 513 -0.87 10.51 13.75
C SER A 513 -1.78 9.36 14.18
N ALA A 514 -1.59 8.18 13.59
CA ALA A 514 -2.32 6.95 13.93
C ALA A 514 -3.85 7.10 13.88
N ALA A 515 -4.37 7.82 12.87
CA ALA A 515 -5.76 8.25 12.75
C ALA A 515 -6.83 7.21 13.13
N PHE A 516 -6.73 5.98 12.63
CA PHE A 516 -7.70 4.91 12.95
C PHE A 516 -7.58 4.37 14.37
N ASP A 517 -6.38 4.39 14.94
CA ASP A 517 -6.10 3.82 16.26
C ASP A 517 -6.47 4.81 17.39
N THR A 518 -6.55 6.11 17.08
CA THR A 518 -6.82 7.18 18.05
C THR A 518 -8.29 7.55 18.17
N VAL A 519 -9.18 6.96 17.37
CA VAL A 519 -10.63 7.27 17.38
C VAL A 519 -11.20 7.04 18.77
N ASP A 520 -11.80 8.10 19.33
CA ASP A 520 -12.48 8.03 20.61
C ASP A 520 -13.88 7.43 20.45
N HIS A 521 -14.21 6.40 21.23
CA HIS A 521 -15.49 5.70 21.13
C HIS A 521 -16.66 6.53 21.63
N GLU A 522 -16.49 7.32 22.70
CA GLU A 522 -17.56 8.15 23.26
C GLU A 522 -17.90 9.29 22.30
N ILE A 523 -16.88 9.98 21.78
CA ILE A 523 -17.06 11.03 20.78
C ILE A 523 -17.68 10.46 19.50
N LEU A 524 -17.21 9.29 19.05
CA LEU A 524 -17.79 8.62 17.87
C LEU A 524 -19.27 8.32 18.09
N LEU A 525 -19.64 7.64 19.17
CA LEU A 525 -21.03 7.28 19.47
C LEU A 525 -21.93 8.52 19.60
N SER A 526 -21.43 9.58 20.24
CA SER A 526 -22.13 10.87 20.34
C SER A 526 -22.40 11.46 18.96
N ARG A 527 -21.41 11.43 18.05
CA ARG A 527 -21.56 11.90 16.66
C ARG A 527 -22.52 11.04 15.84
N LEU A 528 -22.45 9.70 15.98
CA LEU A 528 -23.38 8.79 15.31
C LEU A 528 -24.84 9.16 15.64
N SER A 529 -25.12 9.47 16.92
CA SER A 529 -26.45 9.85 17.40
C SER A 529 -26.88 11.26 17.01
N SER A 530 -25.99 12.25 17.18
CA SER A 530 -26.33 13.67 17.01
C SER A 530 -26.27 14.12 15.55
N SER A 531 -25.19 13.80 14.82
CA SER A 531 -24.95 14.29 13.46
C SER A 531 -25.52 13.37 12.38
N PHE A 532 -25.66 12.07 12.65
CA PHE A 532 -26.08 11.07 11.65
C PHE A 532 -27.42 10.40 11.93
N GLY A 533 -28.07 10.74 13.06
CA GLY A 533 -29.39 10.24 13.41
C GLY A 533 -29.43 8.74 13.76
N ILE A 534 -28.29 8.10 14.05
CA ILE A 534 -28.23 6.68 14.40
C ILE A 534 -28.57 6.53 15.88
N ARG A 535 -29.72 5.90 16.17
CA ARG A 535 -30.29 5.78 17.53
C ARG A 535 -30.73 4.34 17.81
N GLY A 536 -31.33 4.12 18.98
CA GLY A 536 -31.95 2.85 19.35
C GLY A 536 -31.00 1.64 19.22
N LYS A 537 -31.52 0.54 18.69
CA LYS A 537 -30.79 -0.72 18.50
C LYS A 537 -29.59 -0.58 17.57
N ALA A 538 -29.66 0.29 16.57
CA ALA A 538 -28.52 0.55 15.70
C ALA A 538 -27.34 1.18 16.46
N LEU A 539 -27.61 2.13 17.36
CA LEU A 539 -26.57 2.75 18.19
C LEU A 539 -26.04 1.80 19.27
N GLU A 540 -26.91 1.00 19.89
CA GLU A 540 -26.51 -0.07 20.82
C GLU A 540 -25.55 -1.06 20.16
N TRP A 541 -25.80 -1.42 18.90
CA TRP A 541 -24.91 -2.30 18.14
C TRP A 541 -23.51 -1.71 17.97
N PHE A 542 -23.40 -0.41 17.62
CA PHE A 542 -22.10 0.25 17.52
C PHE A 542 -21.37 0.32 18.86
N SER A 543 -22.10 0.61 19.95
CA SER A 543 -21.54 0.59 21.31
C SER A 543 -21.00 -0.81 21.66
N SER A 544 -21.76 -1.86 21.35
CA SER A 544 -21.34 -3.25 21.54
C SER A 544 -20.14 -3.64 20.65
N TYR A 545 -20.12 -3.19 19.39
CA TYR A 545 -19.06 -3.48 18.42
C TYR A 545 -17.70 -2.84 18.80
N LEU A 546 -17.72 -1.65 19.40
CA LEU A 546 -16.53 -0.89 19.79
C LEU A 546 -15.99 -1.28 21.18
N SER A 547 -16.88 -1.64 22.10
CA SER A 547 -16.52 -1.99 23.49
C SER A 547 -15.94 -3.41 23.61
N GLY A 548 -15.17 -3.65 24.69
CA GLY A 548 -14.68 -5.00 25.04
C GLY A 548 -13.69 -5.61 24.05
N ARG A 549 -13.04 -4.80 23.20
CA ARG A 549 -12.13 -5.31 22.17
C ARG A 549 -10.75 -5.61 22.70
N SER A 550 -10.16 -6.67 22.16
CA SER A 550 -8.75 -7.02 22.40
C SER A 550 -8.05 -7.45 21.11
N GLN A 551 -6.73 -7.42 21.13
CA GLN A 551 -5.88 -7.82 20.01
C GLN A 551 -4.73 -8.72 20.45
N ARG A 552 -4.26 -9.57 19.53
CA ARG A 552 -3.08 -10.41 19.71
C ARG A 552 -2.15 -10.27 18.51
N ILE A 553 -0.86 -10.08 18.76
CA ILE A 553 0.16 -9.96 17.72
C ILE A 553 0.60 -11.35 17.29
N VAL A 554 0.65 -11.60 15.97
CA VAL A 554 1.21 -12.84 15.42
C VAL A 554 2.41 -12.53 14.54
N PHE A 555 3.56 -13.08 14.93
CA PHE A 555 4.82 -12.96 14.20
C PHE A 555 5.58 -14.30 14.20
N ASP A 556 6.07 -14.71 13.02
CA ASP A 556 6.75 -16.00 12.78
C ASP A 556 6.06 -17.25 13.40
N GLY A 557 4.72 -17.24 13.46
CA GLY A 557 3.93 -18.34 14.01
C GLY A 557 3.80 -18.37 15.53
N VAL A 558 4.37 -17.38 16.23
CA VAL A 558 4.15 -17.14 17.67
C VAL A 558 3.08 -16.06 17.84
N THR A 559 2.24 -16.23 18.86
CA THR A 559 1.14 -15.31 19.19
C THR A 559 1.40 -14.69 20.56
N SER A 560 1.16 -13.39 20.69
CA SER A 560 1.27 -12.66 21.96
C SER A 560 0.12 -12.98 22.91
N ASP A 561 0.28 -12.56 24.15
CA ASP A 561 -0.82 -12.38 25.09
C ASP A 561 -1.84 -11.37 24.55
N SER A 562 -3.05 -11.41 25.10
CA SER A 562 -4.14 -10.51 24.72
C SER A 562 -3.87 -9.10 25.24
N CYS A 563 -4.05 -8.09 24.39
CA CYS A 563 -3.96 -6.68 24.76
C CYS A 563 -5.30 -5.99 24.52
N ASP A 564 -5.81 -5.28 25.53
CA ASP A 564 -7.07 -4.55 25.40
C ASP A 564 -6.92 -3.32 24.50
N VAL A 565 -7.95 -3.06 23.70
CA VAL A 565 -8.02 -1.93 22.76
C VAL A 565 -9.14 -1.00 23.21
N ARG A 566 -8.76 0.10 23.85
CA ARG A 566 -9.71 1.10 24.39
C ARG A 566 -10.11 2.18 23.40
N PHE A 567 -9.32 2.35 22.34
CA PHE A 567 -9.49 3.39 21.34
C PHE A 567 -9.30 2.81 19.95
N GLY A 568 -9.84 3.52 18.97
CA GLY A 568 -9.65 3.21 17.57
C GLY A 568 -10.70 2.26 17.00
N VAL A 569 -10.60 2.07 15.70
CA VAL A 569 -11.40 1.10 14.95
C VAL A 569 -10.47 0.06 14.31
N PRO A 570 -10.86 -1.22 14.18
CA PRO A 570 -9.94 -2.26 13.71
C PRO A 570 -9.39 -1.98 12.30
N GLN A 571 -8.05 -1.91 12.17
CA GLN A 571 -7.36 -1.67 10.88
C GLN A 571 -7.42 -2.92 9.99
N GLY A 572 -8.49 -3.04 9.20
CA GLY A 572 -8.80 -4.23 8.40
C GLY A 572 -10.28 -4.59 8.41
N SER A 573 -11.06 -3.92 9.27
CA SER A 573 -12.52 -3.87 9.22
C SER A 573 -13.00 -3.14 7.95
N CYS A 574 -14.14 -3.55 7.41
CA CYS A 574 -14.80 -2.75 6.35
C CYS A 574 -15.60 -1.57 6.92
N LEU A 575 -15.98 -1.60 8.19
CA LEU A 575 -16.62 -0.48 8.89
C LEU A 575 -15.64 0.60 9.33
N GLY A 576 -14.39 0.22 9.69
CA GLY A 576 -13.38 1.16 10.19
C GLY A 576 -13.24 2.44 9.34
N PRO A 577 -13.06 2.35 8.02
CA PRO A 577 -13.04 3.51 7.13
C PRO A 577 -14.28 4.39 7.19
N LEU A 578 -15.49 3.80 7.21
CA LEU A 578 -16.74 4.55 7.27
C LEU A 578 -16.90 5.28 8.61
N LEU A 579 -16.65 4.58 9.71
CA LEU A 579 -16.70 5.15 11.05
C LEU A 579 -15.70 6.29 11.22
N PHE A 580 -14.52 6.17 10.61
CA PHE A 580 -13.53 7.24 10.63
C PHE A 580 -13.99 8.47 9.81
N VAL A 581 -14.60 8.28 8.64
CA VAL A 581 -15.18 9.39 7.86
C VAL A 581 -16.26 10.12 8.67
N MET A 582 -17.15 9.37 9.32
CA MET A 582 -18.19 9.93 10.18
C MET A 582 -17.61 10.61 11.41
N TYR A 583 -16.55 10.06 11.98
CA TYR A 583 -15.81 10.70 13.07
C TYR A 583 -15.21 12.03 12.59
N ALA A 584 -14.49 12.05 11.48
CA ALA A 584 -13.79 13.22 10.98
C ALA A 584 -14.73 14.30 10.39
N SER A 585 -16.02 14.02 10.19
CA SER A 585 -16.94 14.92 9.49
C SER A 585 -17.00 16.33 10.10
N LYS A 586 -16.97 16.42 11.43
CA LYS A 586 -17.05 17.69 12.16
C LYS A 586 -15.87 18.62 11.86
N LEU A 587 -14.72 18.07 11.48
CA LEU A 587 -13.57 18.87 11.08
C LEU A 587 -13.88 19.70 9.83
N PHE A 588 -14.64 19.15 8.88
CA PHE A 588 -15.07 19.91 7.70
C PHE A 588 -16.02 21.03 8.08
N GLU A 589 -16.99 20.79 8.97
CA GLU A 589 -17.90 21.84 9.46
C GLU A 589 -17.16 22.98 10.18
N ILE A 590 -16.15 22.65 10.99
CA ILE A 590 -15.32 23.63 11.69
C ILE A 590 -14.52 24.47 10.70
N VAL A 591 -13.90 23.83 9.70
CA VAL A 591 -13.16 24.54 8.64
C VAL A 591 -14.11 25.49 7.89
N GLN A 592 -15.32 25.04 7.56
CA GLN A 592 -16.32 25.84 6.85
C GLN A 592 -16.74 27.07 7.65
N ALA A 593 -16.95 26.89 8.96
CA ALA A 593 -17.41 27.95 9.84
C ALA A 593 -16.34 29.04 10.09
N HIS A 594 -15.07 28.63 10.26
CA HIS A 594 -14.00 29.55 10.65
C HIS A 594 -13.17 30.07 9.47
N LEU A 595 -13.18 29.36 8.35
CA LEU A 595 -12.48 29.72 7.14
C LEU A 595 -13.46 29.61 5.95
N PRO A 596 -14.45 30.52 5.83
CA PRO A 596 -15.45 30.46 4.76
C PRO A 596 -14.84 30.69 3.37
N ASP A 597 -13.70 31.38 3.29
CA ASP A 597 -12.86 31.50 2.08
C ASP A 597 -11.95 30.28 1.86
N ALA A 598 -11.98 29.29 2.78
CA ALA A 598 -11.40 27.99 2.51
C ALA A 598 -12.24 27.27 1.46
N HIS A 599 -11.68 27.04 0.28
CA HIS A 599 -12.40 26.31 -0.75
C HIS A 599 -12.51 24.84 -0.37
N GLU A 600 -13.75 24.42 -0.20
CA GLU A 600 -14.13 23.12 0.31
C GLU A 600 -14.57 22.19 -0.84
N ILE A 601 -13.85 21.08 -1.03
CA ILE A 601 -14.33 19.69 -1.28
C ILE A 601 -15.60 19.37 -2.12
N ALA A 602 -16.30 20.23 -2.84
CA ALA A 602 -17.52 19.82 -3.55
C ALA A 602 -17.29 19.71 -5.06
N ASP A 603 -17.28 18.49 -5.59
CA ASP A 603 -17.30 18.20 -7.04
C ASP A 603 -18.70 18.45 -7.62
N LEU A 604 -19.24 19.67 -7.44
CA LEU A 604 -20.33 20.15 -8.30
C LEU A 604 -19.66 20.80 -9.52
N GLN A 605 -19.76 20.13 -10.67
CA GLN A 605 -19.23 20.65 -11.93
C GLN A 605 -20.39 21.05 -12.82
N ILE A 606 -20.18 22.07 -13.66
CA ILE A 606 -21.17 22.52 -14.64
C ILE A 606 -20.54 22.50 -16.03
N ARG A 607 -21.30 22.07 -17.03
CA ARG A 607 -20.89 22.12 -18.43
C ARG A 607 -22.06 22.48 -19.35
N LEU A 608 -21.72 22.94 -20.55
CA LEU A 608 -22.66 23.14 -21.65
C LEU A 608 -22.47 22.05 -22.71
N ASN A 609 -23.56 21.46 -23.17
CA ASN A 609 -23.53 20.38 -24.15
C ASN A 609 -24.57 20.59 -25.27
N GLY A 610 -24.40 19.94 -26.43
CA GLY A 610 -25.40 19.92 -27.51
C GLY A 610 -25.32 21.03 -28.58
N SER A 611 -24.50 22.07 -28.40
CA SER A 611 -24.36 23.17 -29.39
C SER A 611 -23.14 23.04 -30.32
N GLY A 612 -22.20 22.16 -30.00
CA GLY A 612 -20.91 22.04 -30.70
C GLY A 612 -19.93 23.20 -30.45
N ASN A 613 -20.25 24.14 -29.56
CA ASN A 613 -19.38 25.24 -29.17
C ASN A 613 -19.37 25.43 -27.65
N ASN A 614 -18.43 26.23 -27.14
CA ASN A 614 -18.24 26.41 -25.69
C ASN A 614 -19.05 27.57 -25.10
N ILE A 615 -19.84 28.30 -25.90
CA ILE A 615 -20.55 29.51 -25.48
C ILE A 615 -22.05 29.30 -25.30
N SER A 616 -22.57 28.16 -25.73
CA SER A 616 -24.00 27.86 -25.71
C SER A 616 -24.22 26.37 -25.49
N GLY A 617 -25.38 25.97 -24.97
CA GLY A 617 -25.71 24.56 -24.81
C GLY A 617 -26.71 24.27 -23.70
N ARG A 618 -27.15 23.02 -23.62
CA ARG A 618 -27.91 22.47 -22.50
C ARG A 618 -27.03 22.47 -21.25
N VAL A 619 -27.61 22.87 -20.12
CA VAL A 619 -26.93 22.93 -18.83
C VAL A 619 -26.90 21.53 -18.22
N GLU A 620 -25.70 21.02 -17.96
CA GLU A 620 -25.49 19.75 -17.27
C GLU A 620 -24.64 19.98 -16.01
N ILE A 621 -25.07 19.38 -14.90
CA ILE A 621 -24.41 19.44 -13.60
C ILE A 621 -23.90 18.04 -13.26
N PHE A 622 -22.66 17.95 -12.79
CA PHE A 622 -22.17 16.75 -12.14
C PHE A 622 -22.47 16.86 -10.65
N ASN A 623 -23.24 15.94 -10.12
CA ASN A 623 -23.45 15.79 -8.69
C ASN A 623 -22.77 14.49 -8.22
N PRO A 624 -21.91 14.51 -7.18
CA PRO A 624 -21.22 13.31 -6.71
C PRO A 624 -22.13 12.14 -6.31
N ASN A 625 -23.37 12.44 -5.90
CA ASN A 625 -24.35 11.43 -5.52
C ASN A 625 -25.13 10.86 -6.71
N PHE A 626 -25.23 11.60 -7.82
CA PHE A 626 -26.13 11.27 -8.94
C PHE A 626 -25.45 11.19 -10.31
N GLY A 627 -24.15 11.50 -10.40
CA GLY A 627 -23.42 11.61 -11.66
C GLY A 627 -23.78 12.88 -12.44
N TRP A 628 -23.56 12.86 -13.76
CA TRP A 628 -23.98 13.94 -14.65
C TRP A 628 -25.50 13.90 -14.87
N GLY A 629 -26.16 15.04 -14.78
CA GLY A 629 -27.58 15.18 -15.10
C GLY A 629 -27.93 16.60 -15.53
N THR A 630 -29.18 16.80 -15.96
CA THR A 630 -29.67 18.05 -16.57
C THR A 630 -30.41 18.93 -15.58
N VAL A 631 -30.81 20.12 -16.04
CA VAL A 631 -31.61 21.09 -15.27
C VAL A 631 -32.95 21.28 -15.97
N CYS A 632 -34.06 21.29 -15.23
CA CYS A 632 -35.39 21.55 -15.81
C CYS A 632 -35.60 23.05 -16.13
N ASP A 633 -36.39 23.33 -17.16
CA ASP A 633 -36.75 24.68 -17.59
C ASP A 633 -37.96 25.31 -16.88
N ASP A 634 -38.54 24.62 -15.89
CA ASP A 634 -39.61 25.16 -15.05
C ASP A 634 -39.03 26.28 -14.16
N SER A 635 -39.69 27.43 -14.18
CA SER A 635 -39.23 28.71 -13.62
C SER A 635 -37.92 29.28 -14.23
N TRP A 636 -37.27 28.57 -15.16
CA TRP A 636 -35.99 28.97 -15.77
C TRP A 636 -36.08 30.31 -16.52
N ASP A 637 -35.32 31.30 -16.04
CA ASP A 637 -35.28 32.65 -16.56
C ASP A 637 -33.86 33.12 -16.98
N ILE A 638 -33.77 34.40 -17.37
CA ILE A 638 -32.51 34.98 -17.84
C ILE A 638 -31.53 35.22 -16.69
N THR A 639 -32.03 35.41 -15.48
CA THR A 639 -31.26 35.58 -14.24
C THR A 639 -30.56 34.27 -13.89
N ASP A 640 -31.25 33.14 -14.01
CA ASP A 640 -30.67 31.80 -13.81
C ASP A 640 -29.57 31.53 -14.83
N SER A 641 -29.85 31.87 -16.10
CA SER A 641 -28.88 31.75 -17.19
C SER A 641 -27.64 32.63 -16.95
N ASP A 642 -27.83 33.82 -16.37
CA ASP A 642 -26.72 34.73 -16.05
C ASP A 642 -25.81 34.16 -14.95
N VAL A 643 -26.39 33.56 -13.90
CA VAL A 643 -25.63 32.83 -12.88
C VAL A 643 -24.79 31.71 -13.52
N VAL A 644 -25.39 30.88 -14.39
CA VAL A 644 -24.67 29.81 -15.10
C VAL A 644 -23.52 30.36 -15.96
N CYS A 645 -23.77 31.42 -16.73
CA CYS A 645 -22.76 32.00 -17.60
C CYS A 645 -21.61 32.64 -16.80
N ARG A 646 -21.91 33.34 -15.69
CA ARG A 646 -20.89 33.88 -14.78
C ARG A 646 -20.09 32.77 -14.11
N GLN A 647 -20.78 31.70 -13.66
CA GLN A 647 -20.16 30.52 -13.08
C GLN A 647 -19.17 29.82 -14.05
N LEU A 648 -19.47 29.83 -15.35
CA LEU A 648 -18.61 29.32 -16.42
C LEU A 648 -17.51 30.30 -16.88
N GLY A 649 -17.42 31.49 -16.27
CA GLY A 649 -16.40 32.51 -16.55
C GLY A 649 -16.72 33.46 -17.70
N PHE A 650 -17.98 33.55 -18.14
CA PHE A 650 -18.44 34.53 -19.12
C PHE A 650 -18.86 35.84 -18.45
N THR A 651 -19.00 36.92 -19.22
CA THR A 651 -19.43 38.23 -18.69
C THR A 651 -20.89 38.27 -18.26
N GLY A 652 -21.71 37.34 -18.76
CA GLY A 652 -23.14 37.22 -18.46
C GLY A 652 -23.87 36.38 -19.51
N ALA A 653 -25.18 36.23 -19.35
CA ALA A 653 -26.03 35.53 -20.33
C ALA A 653 -26.48 36.44 -21.48
N ASN A 654 -26.42 35.91 -22.70
CA ASN A 654 -27.02 36.50 -23.90
C ASN A 654 -28.50 36.06 -24.03
N ALA A 655 -28.78 34.77 -23.79
CA ALA A 655 -30.12 34.23 -23.88
C ALA A 655 -30.33 33.00 -22.98
N LYS A 656 -31.57 32.86 -22.49
CA LYS A 656 -32.08 31.61 -21.92
C LYS A 656 -32.65 30.72 -23.01
N ARG A 657 -32.55 29.41 -22.86
CA ARG A 657 -33.15 28.42 -23.76
C ARG A 657 -33.93 27.39 -22.95
N ASN A 658 -35.11 27.06 -23.46
CA ASN A 658 -36.08 26.19 -22.82
C ASN A 658 -36.45 25.06 -23.79
N ARG A 659 -37.20 24.06 -23.31
CA ARG A 659 -37.76 22.96 -24.09
C ARG A 659 -36.73 22.19 -24.92
N ALA A 660 -35.61 21.81 -24.28
CA ALA A 660 -34.57 21.00 -24.89
C ALA A 660 -34.04 21.57 -26.22
N TYR A 661 -33.88 22.89 -26.29
CA TYR A 661 -33.46 23.60 -27.52
C TYR A 661 -32.17 23.03 -28.16
N TYR A 662 -31.22 22.57 -27.35
CA TYR A 662 -29.97 21.94 -27.79
C TYR A 662 -30.05 20.40 -27.83
N GLY A 663 -31.27 19.85 -27.93
CA GLY A 663 -31.57 18.44 -27.79
C GLY A 663 -31.80 18.02 -26.35
N GLU A 664 -32.48 16.89 -26.19
CA GLU A 664 -32.72 16.23 -24.90
C GLU A 664 -31.41 15.67 -24.33
N GLY A 665 -31.25 15.78 -23.02
CA GLY A 665 -30.19 15.11 -22.29
C GLY A 665 -30.51 13.66 -21.96
N SER A 666 -29.67 13.07 -21.12
CA SER A 666 -29.79 11.69 -20.66
C SER A 666 -29.35 11.58 -19.22
N GLY A 667 -29.98 10.68 -18.45
CA GLY A 667 -29.67 10.49 -17.03
C GLY A 667 -30.66 11.21 -16.12
N PRO A 668 -30.31 11.55 -14.87
CA PRO A 668 -31.21 12.25 -13.97
C PRO A 668 -31.38 13.73 -14.37
N ILE A 669 -32.54 14.31 -14.04
CA ILE A 669 -32.75 15.76 -14.02
C ILE A 669 -32.49 16.20 -12.58
N LEU A 670 -31.39 16.92 -12.35
CA LEU A 670 -30.83 17.14 -11.02
C LEU A 670 -31.46 18.30 -10.27
N LEU A 671 -31.90 19.33 -10.97
CA LEU A 671 -32.51 20.53 -10.39
C LEU A 671 -33.76 20.93 -11.16
N ASP A 672 -34.73 21.46 -10.42
CA ASP A 672 -36.06 21.86 -10.87
C ASP A 672 -36.54 23.08 -10.06
N ASP A 673 -37.46 23.84 -10.63
CA ASP A 673 -38.01 25.09 -10.07
C ASP A 673 -36.92 26.07 -9.62
N ILE A 674 -35.93 26.32 -10.48
CA ILE A 674 -34.83 27.22 -10.16
C ILE A 674 -35.35 28.67 -10.15
N GLY A 675 -35.02 29.39 -9.08
CA GLY A 675 -35.26 30.82 -8.94
C GLY A 675 -34.06 31.54 -8.33
N CYS A 676 -33.15 32.02 -9.17
CA CYS A 676 -32.04 32.86 -8.77
C CYS A 676 -32.46 34.32 -8.57
N ASN A 677 -31.80 35.03 -7.64
CA ASN A 677 -31.93 36.48 -7.49
C ASN A 677 -30.85 37.27 -8.26
N GLY A 678 -29.90 36.58 -8.89
CA GLY A 678 -28.86 37.13 -9.74
C GLY A 678 -27.55 37.47 -9.02
N LYS A 679 -27.48 37.28 -7.70
CA LYS A 679 -26.26 37.50 -6.89
C LYS A 679 -25.53 36.21 -6.56
N GLU A 680 -26.13 35.06 -6.83
CA GLU A 680 -25.56 33.75 -6.57
C GLU A 680 -24.26 33.54 -7.37
N SER A 681 -23.35 32.75 -6.78
CA SER A 681 -22.08 32.37 -7.42
C SER A 681 -22.21 31.08 -8.21
N TYR A 682 -23.06 30.16 -7.76
CA TYR A 682 -23.34 28.91 -8.43
C TYR A 682 -24.85 28.69 -8.62
N ILE A 683 -25.24 28.00 -9.69
CA ILE A 683 -26.65 27.74 -10.02
C ILE A 683 -27.39 26.91 -8.97
N TRP A 684 -26.66 26.08 -8.21
CA TRP A 684 -27.20 25.28 -7.12
C TRP A 684 -27.32 26.04 -5.79
N ASP A 685 -26.90 27.31 -5.73
CA ASP A 685 -27.15 28.18 -4.58
C ASP A 685 -28.50 28.91 -4.69
N CYS A 686 -29.12 28.86 -5.87
CA CYS A 686 -30.42 29.48 -6.12
C CYS A 686 -31.54 28.70 -5.41
N SER A 687 -32.72 29.31 -5.23
CA SER A 687 -33.86 28.57 -4.71
C SER A 687 -34.25 27.44 -5.68
N HIS A 688 -34.43 26.21 -5.20
CA HIS A 688 -34.79 25.05 -6.03
C HIS A 688 -35.52 23.96 -5.19
N GLY A 689 -36.22 23.03 -5.85
CA GLY A 689 -37.03 21.97 -5.22
C GLY A 689 -36.27 20.83 -4.50
N GLY A 690 -34.95 20.94 -4.36
CA GLY A 690 -34.05 19.87 -3.89
C GLY A 690 -33.46 19.00 -5.02
N TRP A 691 -32.37 18.28 -4.72
CA TRP A 691 -31.64 17.47 -5.71
C TRP A 691 -32.41 16.24 -6.17
N ASN A 692 -32.43 16.01 -7.49
CA ASN A 692 -33.08 14.85 -8.14
C ASN A 692 -34.57 14.71 -7.74
N LYS A 693 -35.23 15.82 -7.42
CA LYS A 693 -36.67 15.91 -7.13
C LYS A 693 -37.31 16.76 -8.21
N THR A 694 -37.96 16.10 -9.17
CA THR A 694 -38.55 16.76 -10.33
C THR A 694 -39.77 15.99 -10.85
N ASN A 695 -40.69 16.68 -11.50
CA ASN A 695 -41.77 16.08 -12.30
C ASN A 695 -41.52 16.26 -13.82
N CYS A 696 -40.37 16.81 -14.20
CA CYS A 696 -40.00 17.12 -15.56
C CYS A 696 -39.59 15.88 -16.37
N ARG A 697 -39.61 16.04 -17.69
CA ARG A 697 -39.04 15.12 -18.68
C ARG A 697 -37.93 15.84 -19.46
N HIS A 698 -37.00 15.12 -20.08
CA HIS A 698 -35.89 15.75 -20.82
C HIS A 698 -36.31 16.67 -21.96
N SER A 699 -37.53 16.54 -22.48
CA SER A 699 -38.15 17.54 -23.38
C SER A 699 -38.24 18.95 -22.79
N ARG A 700 -37.97 19.10 -21.49
CA ARG A 700 -37.97 20.34 -20.70
C ARG A 700 -36.57 20.72 -20.20
N ASP A 701 -35.50 20.15 -20.75
CA ASP A 701 -34.15 20.51 -20.32
C ASP A 701 -33.82 21.98 -20.66
N ALA A 702 -33.22 22.68 -19.69
CA ALA A 702 -32.78 24.06 -19.78
C ALA A 702 -31.44 24.21 -20.48
N GLY A 703 -31.24 25.34 -21.15
CA GLY A 703 -30.01 25.70 -21.84
C GLY A 703 -29.72 27.19 -21.76
N VAL A 704 -28.50 27.57 -22.12
CA VAL A 704 -28.04 28.96 -22.11
C VAL A 704 -27.27 29.31 -23.37
N GLU A 705 -27.14 30.60 -23.60
CA GLU A 705 -26.20 31.21 -24.54
C GLU A 705 -25.50 32.34 -23.80
N CYS A 706 -24.17 32.25 -23.68
CA CYS A 706 -23.35 33.17 -22.91
C CYS A 706 -22.66 34.22 -23.79
N LEU A 707 -22.39 35.39 -23.20
CA LEU A 707 -21.59 36.45 -23.79
C LEU A 707 -20.10 36.09 -23.77
N CYS A 708 -19.22 36.95 -24.33
CA CYS A 708 -17.79 36.65 -24.44
C CYS A 708 -17.11 36.40 -23.08
N LYS A 709 -16.01 35.62 -23.07
CA LYS A 709 -15.17 35.46 -21.87
C LYS A 709 -14.45 36.78 -21.57
N LYS A 710 -14.38 37.16 -20.29
CA LYS A 710 -13.60 38.33 -19.85
C LYS A 710 -12.15 38.19 -20.35
N GLY A 711 -11.70 39.13 -21.20
CA GLY A 711 -10.31 39.22 -21.67
C GLY A 711 -10.01 38.90 -23.15
N CYS A 712 -11.00 38.77 -24.03
CA CYS A 712 -10.73 38.50 -25.45
C CYS A 712 -10.40 39.78 -26.25
N THR A 713 -9.15 40.23 -26.24
CA THR A 713 -8.57 40.96 -27.39
C THR A 713 -7.76 39.98 -28.23
N PHE A 714 -8.16 39.82 -29.49
CA PHE A 714 -7.45 39.04 -30.49
C PHE A 714 -6.13 39.73 -30.83
N ASP A 715 -4.99 39.10 -30.49
CA ASP A 715 -3.80 39.24 -31.32
C ASP A 715 -2.98 37.95 -31.28
N GLY A 716 -2.68 37.44 -32.47
CA GLY A 716 -2.00 36.17 -32.66
C GLY A 716 -0.49 36.30 -32.51
N ALA A 717 0.11 35.59 -31.55
CA ALA A 717 1.36 34.83 -31.70
C ALA A 717 1.87 34.30 -30.34
N LYS A 718 2.49 33.11 -30.40
CA LYS A 718 3.43 32.51 -29.43
C LYS A 718 2.87 31.63 -28.31
N CYS A 719 2.59 30.37 -28.65
CA CYS A 719 2.76 29.24 -27.75
C CYS A 719 4.19 28.70 -27.84
N VAL A 720 5.18 29.36 -27.25
CA VAL A 720 6.43 28.73 -26.76
C VAL A 720 7.05 29.66 -25.69
N GLY A 721 7.18 29.18 -24.45
CA GLY A 721 8.11 29.77 -23.48
C GLY A 721 7.52 30.38 -22.21
N MET A 722 6.77 29.62 -21.41
CA MET A 722 6.33 30.04 -20.07
C MET A 722 6.90 29.13 -18.97
N TYR A 723 8.23 28.97 -18.94
CA TYR A 723 8.93 28.30 -17.82
C TYR A 723 10.04 29.17 -17.20
N LEU A 724 10.35 30.35 -17.75
CA LEU A 724 11.50 31.16 -17.30
C LEU A 724 11.13 32.51 -16.67
N LEU A 725 9.91 33.02 -16.86
CA LEU A 725 9.47 34.31 -16.29
C LEU A 725 8.90 34.22 -14.87
N MET A 726 8.60 33.01 -14.39
CA MET A 726 8.05 32.79 -13.04
C MET A 726 9.09 32.94 -11.92
N TYR A 727 10.39 32.96 -12.25
CA TYR A 727 11.47 33.01 -11.26
C TYR A 727 11.86 34.43 -10.81
N LEU A 728 11.43 35.48 -11.52
CA LEU A 728 11.87 36.86 -11.25
C LEU A 728 10.80 37.79 -10.65
N ALA A 729 9.52 37.39 -10.61
CA ALA A 729 8.46 38.23 -10.05
C ALA A 729 8.29 38.11 -8.52
N PHE A 730 8.93 37.14 -7.86
CA PHE A 730 8.75 36.88 -6.42
C PHE A 730 9.50 37.84 -5.48
N LYS A 731 10.19 38.88 -5.98
CA LYS A 731 11.09 39.71 -5.15
C LYS A 731 10.65 41.15 -4.90
N LYS A 732 9.44 41.56 -5.25
CA LYS A 732 8.96 42.91 -4.91
C LYS A 732 7.45 42.93 -4.86
N TYR A 733 6.90 43.54 -3.79
CA TYR A 733 5.49 43.80 -3.50
C TYR A 733 4.75 42.70 -2.72
N LEU A 734 4.93 42.74 -1.39
CA LEU A 734 3.83 42.46 -0.46
C LEU A 734 3.35 43.81 0.09
N TYR A 735 2.24 44.29 -0.45
CA TYR A 735 1.33 45.20 0.24
C TYR A 735 -0.01 44.46 0.18
N VAL A 736 -0.37 43.76 1.26
CA VAL A 736 -1.59 42.93 1.28
C VAL A 736 -2.64 43.66 2.10
N ASN A 737 -3.63 44.18 1.39
CA ASN A 737 -4.97 44.43 1.92
C ASN A 737 -5.83 43.18 1.62
N HIS A 738 -6.46 42.63 2.67
CA HIS A 738 -7.75 41.89 2.70
C HIS A 738 -8.21 40.96 1.54
N CYS A 739 -7.34 40.31 0.76
CA CYS A 739 -7.76 39.37 -0.31
C CYS A 739 -6.92 38.08 -0.32
N THR A 740 -7.14 37.17 0.64
CA THR A 740 -6.43 35.87 0.73
C THR A 740 -7.44 34.73 0.83
N ASN A 741 -7.34 33.73 -0.06
CA ASN A 741 -8.09 32.48 0.03
C ASN A 741 -7.20 31.38 0.60
N VAL A 742 -7.79 30.51 1.43
CA VAL A 742 -7.10 29.34 1.98
C VAL A 742 -7.64 28.09 1.28
N ILE A 743 -6.85 27.04 1.15
CA ILE A 743 -7.30 25.71 0.75
C ILE A 743 -6.74 24.76 1.79
N ILE A 744 -7.62 24.14 2.57
CA ILE A 744 -7.22 23.13 3.55
C ILE A 744 -7.51 21.76 2.96
N ILE A 745 -6.45 20.97 2.77
CA ILE A 745 -6.59 19.54 2.52
C ILE A 745 -6.26 18.83 3.82
N VAL A 746 -7.30 18.27 4.42
CA VAL A 746 -7.12 17.22 5.43
C VAL A 746 -6.77 15.95 4.68
N SER A 747 -5.48 15.64 4.64
CA SER A 747 -4.99 14.45 3.99
C SER A 747 -5.04 13.30 5.00
N VAL A 748 -6.04 12.44 4.87
CA VAL A 748 -5.98 11.10 5.46
C VAL A 748 -5.65 10.12 4.35
N PHE A 749 -4.42 10.24 3.81
CA PHE A 749 -3.90 9.23 2.90
C PHE A 749 -3.40 8.04 3.71
N HIS A 750 -3.96 6.86 3.46
CA HIS A 750 -3.18 5.65 3.62
C HIS A 750 -2.02 5.73 2.62
N HIS A 751 -0.85 6.17 3.08
CA HIS A 751 0.37 6.36 2.30
C HIS A 751 0.68 5.12 1.44
N ASP A 752 0.23 5.17 0.20
CA ASP A 752 0.71 4.48 -0.98
C ASP A 752 0.38 5.44 -2.13
N PHE A 753 1.37 5.85 -2.92
CA PHE A 753 1.31 6.87 -3.99
C PHE A 753 1.51 8.34 -3.56
N PHE A 754 2.75 8.73 -3.26
CA PHE A 754 3.49 9.88 -3.85
C PHE A 754 4.78 10.14 -3.04
N PRO A 755 5.93 10.44 -3.67
CA PRO A 755 7.15 10.86 -2.99
C PRO A 755 7.15 12.39 -2.86
N VAL A 756 6.99 12.92 -1.65
CA VAL A 756 7.30 14.32 -1.35
C VAL A 756 8.33 14.35 -0.24
N ASN A 757 9.61 14.37 -0.63
CA ASN A 757 10.70 14.79 0.23
C ASN A 757 10.76 16.31 0.18
N GLN A 758 10.35 16.99 1.26
CA GLN A 758 10.96 18.22 1.77
C GLN A 758 10.15 18.71 2.99
N THR A 759 10.68 18.47 4.18
CA THR A 759 10.29 19.18 5.40
C THR A 759 11.01 20.53 5.41
N PHE A 760 10.25 21.63 5.40
CA PHE A 760 10.76 22.95 5.78
C PHE A 760 10.25 23.26 7.20
N PRO A 761 11.11 23.73 8.12
CA PRO A 761 10.67 24.14 9.44
C PRO A 761 10.12 25.57 9.35
N PHE A 762 8.80 25.72 9.46
CA PHE A 762 8.20 27.00 9.83
C PHE A 762 7.68 26.89 11.26
N HIS A 763 8.56 27.25 12.21
CA HIS A 763 8.14 27.67 13.53
C HIS A 763 7.54 29.08 13.42
N LYS A 764 6.39 29.26 14.07
CA LYS A 764 5.62 30.50 14.24
C LYS A 764 4.90 31.01 12.98
N ILE A 765 3.59 30.80 12.95
CA ILE A 765 2.53 31.80 12.74
C ILE A 765 1.21 31.06 13.04
N PHE A 766 0.76 31.12 14.30
CA PHE A 766 -0.63 30.91 14.70
C PHE A 766 -0.79 31.65 16.03
N THR A 767 -1.05 32.95 15.91
CA THR A 767 -1.62 33.79 16.97
C THR A 767 -2.60 34.73 16.26
N SER A 768 -3.83 34.24 16.09
CA SER A 768 -5.10 34.95 16.09
C SER A 768 -6.16 34.00 15.55
#